data_AF-A0AB34FQ20-F1
#
_entry.id   AF-A0AB34FQ20-F1
#
_cell.length_a   1.000
_cell.length_b   1.000
_cell.length_c   1.000
_cell.angle_alpha   90.00
_cell.angle_beta   90.00
_cell.angle_gamma   90.00
#
_symmetry.space_group_name_H-M   'P 1'
#
loop_
_entity.id
_entity.type
_entity.pdbx_description
1 polymer ?
#
loop_
_entity_poly.entity_id
_entity_poly.type
_entity_poly.pdbx_seq_one_letter_code
_entity_poly.pdbx_strand_id
1 'polypeptide(L)'
;MSLKTMLQNIRNDAHPSNGDDEDDYTNSAGQDDIRRRTELSNGAEAGLNNLSGFLDGLDTRGGIVTMVSQDILNSVQLRTRNTRLIAAVADRILSIPDVDEVRVTIFPDSSARRVPENTPRIGMAPAQQRLRLNGDATGQPEPGSTAPNVEGQLIENQASATQEPARQMTAEGLKSYRRAKDVVDQMTLAEKTNITSGTGIFKAADEFSRRCSGNTGSAQRLGIPQLCINDAPAGVHGTDHVTVFPGGITTGATFDKRLMRLRGASIGKEARGKGANALLGPVVGPLGRKPRGGRNWESFGADPVLQAIAGRETILGMQSEGVIATLKHYVGNEQEMHRMYNGVQDGYSSNIDDRTLHELYLWPFAEGVRAGVGSVMTAYNAVNGSACSQNPYLINGILKDELGFQGFVMTDWLGQMSGVASALAGLDMAMPGDTQVPIGGQTYWMYELTRAVLNGSVPLERVNDMATRILATRSQMGQDAPDYPAPNFDENGKDEYGPLYPGSSDSPMGVVNQFVDVTADHDSVARQVAQEAITMLKNDAGLLPLDTTNPLYIFGTAAQVNPDGANNCSDRACNKGTLGQGWGSGSVDYMRLDDPIGAIRKRVEDVTFHNSDTFPSEITTPKDDDVAIIFITSDSGEGSYRVEGNHGDRDASGLYAWHDGDKLVQDAAAKYKNVVVVAQTVGPLILERWVDLPAVKSVLIAHLPGQEAGRSLAEVLFGDASPCGHLPYSIVKREEDMPRSVTELISNTAPNQPQDTYTEGLYIDYRWLNRQGITPRYAFGHGLSYTTFSYTDAKIERVMPMSEVPPVRKPKSGLLNYTQPIPPPDEAVKPSGFHLYTGQLYSWLSKSDAQAATRDAMNITKRYPYPKGYSTEQRPGPRAGGGEGGNPALWDVAYRITVKVTNTGRKHAGKASVQAYVQFPEGSGWETPRLQLRDFEKTTELAPGQSQTVELHLTRKDLSVWDVVRQDWVVPHVDGGYTVWLGAASDDFGVVCSAEAMRCEEVQGVMDTATRLLKAAFGCDC
;
A
#
# COMPACT_ATOMS: atom_id res chain seq x y z
N MET A 1 18.83 -45.82 -33.96
CA MET A 1 17.75 -46.77 -34.30
C MET A 1 16.57 -45.97 -34.84
N SER A 2 15.89 -46.45 -35.88
CA SER A 2 14.78 -45.72 -36.55
C SER A 2 13.48 -45.80 -35.74
N LEU A 3 12.77 -44.67 -35.62
CA LEU A 3 11.49 -44.46 -34.93
C LEU A 3 10.38 -45.44 -35.36
N LYS A 4 10.51 -46.04 -36.55
CA LYS A 4 9.57 -47.04 -37.09
C LYS A 4 9.56 -48.35 -36.28
N THR A 5 10.68 -48.74 -35.67
CA THR A 5 10.77 -49.98 -34.87
C THR A 5 10.18 -49.79 -33.46
N MET A 6 10.10 -48.55 -32.96
CA MET A 6 9.55 -48.25 -31.63
C MET A 6 8.02 -48.20 -31.63
N LEU A 7 7.41 -47.75 -32.73
CA LEU A 7 5.95 -47.68 -32.89
C LEU A 7 5.29 -49.05 -33.15
N GLN A 8 6.05 -50.03 -33.67
CA GLN A 8 5.52 -51.36 -33.97
C GLN A 8 5.45 -52.26 -32.72
N ASN A 9 6.27 -51.98 -31.70
CA ASN A 9 6.21 -52.69 -30.43
C ASN A 9 5.05 -52.22 -29.53
N ILE A 10 4.62 -50.97 -29.66
CA ILE A 10 3.50 -50.41 -28.86
C ILE A 10 2.14 -50.87 -29.40
N ARG A 11 2.02 -51.19 -30.69
CA ARG A 11 0.76 -51.68 -31.29
C ARG A 11 0.42 -53.13 -30.99
N ASN A 12 1.34 -53.94 -30.46
CA ASN A 12 1.10 -55.37 -30.22
C ASN A 12 0.64 -55.71 -28.80
N ASP A 13 0.55 -54.73 -27.89
CA ASP A 13 0.17 -54.96 -26.47
C ASP A 13 -1.29 -54.59 -26.14
N ALA A 14 -2.14 -54.32 -27.14
CA ALA A 14 -3.54 -53.99 -26.92
C ALA A 14 -4.47 -54.86 -27.80
N HIS A 15 -4.68 -56.12 -27.40
CA HIS A 15 -5.99 -56.78 -27.36
C HIS A 15 -5.88 -58.20 -26.74
N PRO A 16 -6.90 -58.60 -25.95
CA PRO A 16 -7.55 -59.85 -26.30
C PRO A 16 -9.09 -59.72 -26.40
N SER A 17 -9.59 -60.20 -27.55
CA SER A 17 -10.78 -61.02 -27.79
C SER A 17 -12.04 -60.88 -26.93
N ASN A 18 -13.15 -60.56 -27.62
CA ASN A 18 -14.52 -60.90 -27.25
C ASN A 18 -14.73 -62.44 -27.24
N GLY A 19 -15.54 -62.91 -26.30
CA GLY A 19 -16.19 -64.23 -26.30
C GLY A 19 -17.56 -64.11 -25.64
N ASP A 20 -18.56 -64.68 -26.31
CA ASP A 20 -19.99 -64.68 -25.98
C ASP A 20 -20.36 -65.58 -24.79
N ASP A 21 -21.55 -65.33 -24.21
CA ASP A 21 -22.54 -66.24 -23.60
C ASP A 21 -23.14 -65.82 -22.24
N GLU A 22 -24.38 -66.31 -22.04
CA GLU A 22 -25.52 -65.91 -21.19
C GLU A 22 -25.41 -65.99 -19.64
N ASP A 23 -26.39 -65.33 -19.00
CA ASP A 23 -27.07 -65.58 -17.70
C ASP A 23 -26.50 -65.17 -16.32
N ASP A 24 -27.18 -64.16 -15.75
CA ASP A 24 -27.85 -64.03 -14.44
C ASP A 24 -27.12 -63.81 -13.07
N TYR A 25 -27.77 -62.94 -12.25
CA TYR A 25 -27.68 -62.60 -10.81
C TYR A 25 -26.50 -61.82 -10.17
N THR A 26 -26.84 -60.55 -9.81
CA THR A 26 -26.57 -59.77 -8.56
C THR A 26 -25.18 -59.74 -7.90
N ASN A 27 -24.57 -58.54 -7.79
CA ASN A 27 -24.28 -57.93 -6.47
C ASN A 27 -23.83 -56.45 -6.52
N SER A 28 -24.17 -55.72 -5.45
CA SER A 28 -23.89 -54.31 -5.20
C SER A 28 -22.41 -54.00 -4.98
N ALA A 29 -21.72 -53.46 -5.99
CA ALA A 29 -20.44 -52.75 -5.84
C ALA A 29 -20.12 -51.79 -7.02
N GLY A 30 -21.08 -51.54 -7.92
CA GLY A 30 -20.85 -50.83 -9.19
C GLY A 30 -21.44 -49.41 -9.30
N GLN A 31 -22.12 -48.90 -8.27
CA GLN A 31 -22.75 -47.57 -8.33
C GLN A 31 -21.90 -46.42 -7.77
N ASP A 32 -20.84 -46.71 -7.01
CA ASP A 32 -19.90 -45.68 -6.53
C ASP A 32 -18.78 -45.35 -7.55
N ASP A 33 -18.45 -46.27 -8.47
CA ASP A 33 -17.44 -46.03 -9.49
C ASP A 33 -17.98 -45.23 -10.69
N ILE A 34 -19.31 -45.24 -10.90
CA ILE A 34 -19.96 -44.41 -11.93
C ILE A 34 -20.15 -42.97 -11.42
N ARG A 35 -20.50 -42.77 -10.14
CA ARG A 35 -20.55 -41.42 -9.54
C ARG A 35 -19.18 -40.74 -9.48
N ARG A 36 -18.12 -41.47 -9.10
CA ARG A 36 -16.74 -40.94 -9.13
C ARG A 36 -16.24 -40.61 -10.54
N ARG A 37 -16.67 -41.36 -11.57
CA ARG A 37 -16.30 -41.06 -12.96
C ARG A 37 -17.02 -39.86 -13.55
N THR A 38 -18.26 -39.57 -13.12
CA THR A 38 -18.98 -38.35 -13.53
C THR A 38 -18.47 -37.11 -12.79
N GLU A 39 -18.02 -37.23 -11.53
CA GLU A 39 -17.38 -36.13 -10.79
C GLU A 39 -15.94 -35.86 -11.28
N LEU A 40 -15.19 -36.89 -11.70
CA LEU A 40 -13.88 -36.73 -12.35
C LEU A 40 -13.96 -36.14 -13.77
N SER A 41 -15.06 -36.37 -14.52
CA SER A 41 -15.25 -35.73 -15.83
C SER A 41 -15.68 -34.25 -15.71
N ASN A 42 -16.52 -33.92 -14.72
CA ASN A 42 -16.95 -32.54 -14.48
C ASN A 42 -15.82 -31.67 -13.87
N GLY A 43 -14.93 -32.26 -13.07
CA GLY A 43 -13.70 -31.60 -12.60
C GLY A 43 -12.65 -31.39 -13.70
N ALA A 44 -12.60 -32.29 -14.70
CA ALA A 44 -11.71 -32.14 -15.86
C ALA A 44 -12.22 -31.08 -16.86
N GLU A 45 -13.53 -30.91 -17.03
CA GLU A 45 -14.10 -29.80 -17.83
C GLU A 45 -13.95 -28.44 -17.15
N ALA A 46 -14.06 -28.35 -15.81
CA ALA A 46 -13.75 -27.13 -15.07
C ALA A 46 -12.26 -26.74 -15.15
N GLY A 47 -11.36 -27.72 -15.13
CA GLY A 47 -9.92 -27.51 -15.33
C GLY A 47 -9.51 -27.14 -16.76
N LEU A 48 -10.30 -27.52 -17.77
CA LEU A 48 -10.06 -27.18 -19.18
C LEU A 48 -10.66 -25.81 -19.57
N ASN A 49 -11.77 -25.40 -18.95
CA ASN A 49 -12.34 -24.05 -19.14
C ASN A 49 -11.43 -22.96 -18.53
N ASN A 50 -10.66 -23.28 -17.48
CA ASN A 50 -9.63 -22.36 -16.96
C ASN A 50 -8.36 -22.29 -17.81
N LEU A 51 -8.15 -23.23 -18.75
CA LEU A 51 -7.10 -23.14 -19.76
C LEU A 51 -7.58 -22.41 -21.02
N SER A 52 -8.89 -22.38 -21.30
CA SER A 52 -9.47 -21.54 -22.35
C SER A 52 -9.40 -20.06 -21.96
N GLY A 53 -9.61 -19.69 -20.69
CA GLY A 53 -9.40 -18.31 -20.21
C GLY A 53 -7.97 -17.77 -20.38
N PHE A 54 -6.96 -18.64 -20.42
CA PHE A 54 -5.56 -18.27 -20.71
C PHE A 54 -5.26 -18.17 -22.22
N LEU A 55 -6.12 -18.71 -23.08
CA LEU A 55 -5.95 -18.74 -24.54
C LEU A 55 -7.00 -17.93 -25.32
N ASP A 56 -8.13 -17.58 -24.69
CA ASP A 56 -9.20 -16.74 -25.25
C ASP A 56 -8.86 -15.23 -25.17
N GLY A 57 -7.68 -14.88 -24.66
CA GLY A 57 -7.06 -13.56 -24.81
C GLY A 57 -6.35 -13.37 -26.16
N LEU A 58 -6.48 -14.30 -27.10
CA LEU A 58 -5.83 -14.29 -28.41
C LEU A 58 -6.85 -14.44 -29.55
N ASP A 59 -7.80 -13.51 -29.66
CA ASP A 59 -8.38 -13.17 -30.97
C ASP A 59 -8.65 -11.67 -31.08
N THR A 60 -7.83 -10.99 -31.87
CA THR A 60 -8.37 -10.28 -33.02
C THR A 60 -7.39 -10.43 -34.18
N ARG A 61 -7.83 -11.11 -35.23
CA ARG A 61 -7.18 -11.21 -36.55
C ARG A 61 -6.25 -10.03 -36.88
N GLY A 62 -4.96 -10.35 -37.00
CA GLY A 62 -3.99 -9.55 -37.74
C GLY A 62 -2.86 -8.95 -36.91
N GLY A 63 -1.83 -9.75 -36.63
CA GLY A 63 -0.46 -9.27 -36.40
C GLY A 63 0.04 -9.31 -34.96
N ILE A 64 0.59 -10.46 -34.54
CA ILE A 64 1.52 -10.53 -33.41
C ILE A 64 2.94 -10.34 -33.95
N VAL A 65 3.63 -9.33 -33.43
CA VAL A 65 5.04 -9.04 -33.73
C VAL A 65 5.93 -9.98 -32.91
N THR A 66 6.47 -10.99 -33.59
CA THR A 66 7.77 -11.57 -33.25
C THR A 66 8.84 -10.55 -33.65
N MET A 67 9.90 -10.34 -32.86
CA MET A 67 11.11 -9.71 -33.40
C MET A 67 11.77 -10.71 -34.35
N VAL A 68 11.29 -10.73 -35.60
CA VAL A 68 11.88 -11.42 -36.74
C VAL A 68 13.00 -10.54 -37.26
N SER A 69 14.26 -10.95 -37.08
CA SER A 69 15.27 -10.64 -38.09
C SER A 69 14.92 -11.48 -39.32
N GLN A 70 14.90 -10.88 -40.50
CA GLN A 70 14.30 -11.40 -41.73
C GLN A 70 14.96 -12.66 -42.33
N ASP A 71 15.76 -13.42 -41.58
CA ASP A 71 16.37 -14.67 -42.02
C ASP A 71 16.14 -15.79 -40.98
N ILE A 72 15.60 -16.92 -41.46
CA ILE A 72 15.38 -18.23 -40.80
C ILE A 72 13.95 -18.47 -40.25
N LEU A 73 13.08 -18.99 -41.11
CA LEU A 73 11.84 -19.72 -40.76
C LEU A 73 12.15 -21.22 -40.49
N ASN A 74 11.38 -21.84 -39.56
CA ASN A 74 11.17 -23.29 -39.33
C ASN A 74 11.72 -23.97 -38.05
N SER A 75 11.80 -23.31 -36.87
CA SER A 75 11.98 -24.10 -35.61
C SER A 75 11.50 -23.42 -34.33
N VAL A 76 10.89 -24.19 -33.41
CA VAL A 76 10.51 -23.80 -32.04
C VAL A 76 11.37 -24.58 -31.03
N GLN A 77 11.93 -23.90 -30.01
CA GLN A 77 12.73 -24.51 -28.95
C GLN A 77 11.98 -24.54 -27.60
N LEU A 78 11.96 -25.71 -26.96
CA LEU A 78 11.35 -25.93 -25.62
C LEU A 78 12.44 -26.29 -24.58
N ARG A 79 12.35 -25.72 -23.37
CA ARG A 79 13.23 -26.06 -22.22
C ARG A 79 12.41 -26.58 -21.03
N THR A 80 12.36 -27.90 -20.84
CA THR A 80 11.73 -28.52 -19.66
C THR A 80 12.30 -29.92 -19.37
N ARG A 81 12.10 -30.43 -18.15
CA ARG A 81 12.62 -31.73 -17.67
C ARG A 81 11.57 -32.85 -17.65
N ASN A 82 10.30 -32.55 -17.98
CA ASN A 82 9.21 -33.51 -17.95
C ASN A 82 8.93 -34.08 -19.34
N THR A 83 9.33 -35.33 -19.57
CA THR A 83 9.21 -36.00 -20.87
C THR A 83 7.77 -36.25 -21.33
N ARG A 84 6.80 -36.34 -20.41
CA ARG A 84 5.37 -36.41 -20.75
C ARG A 84 4.81 -35.06 -21.21
N LEU A 85 5.28 -33.98 -20.59
CA LEU A 85 4.95 -32.61 -20.98
C LEU A 85 5.54 -32.26 -22.35
N ILE A 86 6.77 -32.73 -22.64
CA ILE A 86 7.43 -32.57 -23.94
C ILE A 86 6.61 -33.20 -25.07
N ALA A 87 6.09 -34.42 -24.86
CA ALA A 87 5.30 -35.11 -25.87
C ALA A 87 3.95 -34.42 -26.13
N ALA A 88 3.24 -34.01 -25.08
CA ALA A 88 1.94 -33.34 -25.20
C ALA A 88 2.04 -31.95 -25.85
N VAL A 89 3.11 -31.19 -25.55
CA VAL A 89 3.33 -29.86 -26.12
C VAL A 89 3.84 -29.96 -27.57
N ALA A 90 4.70 -30.92 -27.89
CA ALA A 90 5.16 -31.14 -29.26
C ALA A 90 4.02 -31.57 -30.19
N ASP A 91 3.11 -32.45 -29.75
CA ASP A 91 1.94 -32.86 -30.53
C ASP A 91 0.97 -31.69 -30.78
N ARG A 92 0.82 -30.78 -29.80
CA ARG A 92 -0.02 -29.58 -29.95
C ARG A 92 0.58 -28.56 -30.92
N ILE A 93 1.91 -28.38 -30.90
CA ILE A 93 2.63 -27.47 -31.81
C ILE A 93 2.65 -28.01 -33.24
N LEU A 94 2.80 -29.33 -33.43
CA LEU A 94 2.74 -29.99 -34.73
C LEU A 94 1.32 -30.04 -35.32
N SER A 95 0.29 -29.69 -34.54
CA SER A 95 -1.09 -29.56 -35.04
C SER A 95 -1.39 -28.19 -35.65
N ILE A 96 -0.44 -27.25 -35.60
CA ILE A 96 -0.55 -25.92 -36.20
C ILE A 96 -0.15 -26.00 -37.68
N PRO A 97 -0.96 -25.48 -38.63
CA PRO A 97 -0.59 -25.42 -40.05
C PRO A 97 0.71 -24.63 -40.24
N ASP A 98 1.58 -25.09 -41.15
CA ASP A 98 2.90 -24.51 -41.50
C ASP A 98 4.06 -24.75 -40.50
N VAL A 99 3.89 -25.65 -39.53
CA VAL A 99 4.99 -26.13 -38.66
C VAL A 99 5.44 -27.54 -39.07
N ASP A 100 6.53 -27.63 -39.83
CA ASP A 100 7.03 -28.90 -40.38
C ASP A 100 7.93 -29.72 -39.41
N GLU A 101 8.59 -29.09 -38.44
CA GLU A 101 9.53 -29.76 -37.51
C GLU A 101 9.58 -29.05 -36.14
N VAL A 102 9.60 -29.84 -35.04
CA VAL A 102 9.85 -29.35 -33.67
C VAL A 102 11.14 -29.97 -33.14
N ARG A 103 12.13 -29.16 -32.77
CA ARG A 103 13.41 -29.62 -32.22
C ARG A 103 13.47 -29.45 -30.71
N VAL A 104 13.61 -30.57 -29.99
CA VAL A 104 13.72 -30.60 -28.53
C VAL A 104 15.15 -30.87 -28.11
N THR A 105 15.72 -30.01 -27.25
CA THR A 105 17.06 -30.21 -26.68
C THR A 105 16.93 -30.54 -25.19
N ILE A 106 17.41 -31.73 -24.78
CA ILE A 106 17.39 -32.19 -23.39
C ILE A 106 18.85 -32.20 -22.87
N PHE A 107 19.11 -31.54 -21.74
CA PHE A 107 20.44 -31.55 -21.11
C PHE A 107 20.55 -32.70 -20.08
N PRO A 108 21.63 -33.50 -20.09
CA PRO A 108 21.85 -34.56 -19.10
C PRO A 108 22.48 -34.05 -17.80
N ASP A 109 22.23 -34.80 -16.73
CA ASP A 109 22.67 -34.59 -15.34
C ASP A 109 24.21 -34.64 -15.16
N SER A 110 24.74 -33.84 -14.24
CA SER A 110 26.14 -33.88 -13.80
C SER A 110 26.23 -34.31 -12.33
N SER A 111 26.02 -35.60 -12.07
CA SER A 111 26.52 -36.23 -10.85
C SER A 111 27.18 -37.59 -11.15
N ALA A 112 28.42 -37.72 -10.63
CA ALA A 112 29.32 -38.89 -10.60
C ALA A 112 30.14 -39.26 -11.87
N ARG A 113 31.45 -38.92 -11.87
CA ARG A 113 32.57 -39.86 -12.12
C ARG A 113 33.95 -39.29 -11.74
N ARG A 114 34.80 -40.18 -11.22
CA ARG A 114 36.21 -40.00 -10.84
C ARG A 114 37.09 -39.63 -12.05
N VAL A 115 38.12 -38.82 -11.82
CA VAL A 115 39.15 -38.42 -12.81
C VAL A 115 40.49 -39.12 -12.46
N PRO A 116 41.19 -39.78 -13.40
CA PRO A 116 42.62 -40.05 -13.31
C PRO A 116 43.46 -38.90 -13.89
N GLU A 117 44.68 -38.80 -13.37
CA GLU A 117 45.68 -37.73 -13.52
C GLU A 117 46.10 -37.37 -14.96
N ASN A 118 46.62 -36.14 -15.07
CA ASN A 118 47.45 -35.53 -16.14
C ASN A 118 46.75 -34.72 -17.24
N THR A 119 46.52 -33.42 -16.98
CA THR A 119 46.96 -32.26 -17.82
C THR A 119 46.60 -30.91 -17.14
N PRO A 120 47.30 -29.78 -17.43
CA PRO A 120 47.54 -28.71 -16.45
C PRO A 120 46.38 -27.71 -16.26
N ARG A 121 46.28 -27.20 -15.03
CA ARG A 121 45.29 -26.23 -14.53
C ARG A 121 45.50 -24.84 -15.12
N ILE A 122 44.44 -24.25 -15.69
CA ILE A 122 44.25 -22.79 -15.78
C ILE A 122 43.04 -22.46 -14.90
N GLY A 123 43.29 -21.73 -13.81
CA GLY A 123 42.27 -21.35 -12.84
C GLY A 123 41.40 -20.20 -13.35
N MET A 124 40.07 -20.35 -13.22
CA MET A 124 39.13 -19.23 -13.27
C MET A 124 38.72 -18.87 -11.84
N ALA A 125 39.04 -17.64 -11.45
CA ALA A 125 38.57 -16.97 -10.24
C ALA A 125 37.18 -16.34 -10.48
N PRO A 126 36.41 -16.02 -9.41
CA PRO A 126 35.07 -15.43 -9.53
C PRO A 126 35.13 -13.99 -10.05
N ALA A 127 34.22 -13.67 -10.97
CA ALA A 127 34.12 -12.36 -11.59
C ALA A 127 33.66 -11.29 -10.59
N GLN A 128 34.59 -10.42 -10.19
CA GLN A 128 34.28 -9.06 -9.76
C GLN A 128 33.94 -8.23 -11.00
N GLN A 129 32.74 -7.65 -11.06
CA GLN A 129 32.38 -6.67 -12.08
C GLN A 129 33.23 -5.40 -11.86
N ARG A 130 34.29 -5.25 -12.67
CA ARG A 130 34.98 -3.97 -12.85
C ARG A 130 34.24 -3.18 -13.92
N LEU A 131 33.66 -2.04 -13.52
CA LEU A 131 33.35 -0.93 -14.43
C LEU A 131 34.65 -0.54 -15.18
N ARG A 132 34.63 -0.60 -16.51
CA ARG A 132 35.67 -0.02 -17.36
C ARG A 132 35.18 1.32 -17.90
N LEU A 133 35.79 2.40 -17.43
CA LEU A 133 35.82 3.69 -18.11
C LEU A 133 36.93 3.66 -19.16
N ASN A 134 36.61 4.03 -20.40
CA ASN A 134 37.58 4.36 -21.45
C ASN A 134 37.15 5.71 -22.06
N GLY A 135 38.08 6.65 -22.18
CA GLY A 135 37.91 7.85 -23.01
C GLY A 135 38.72 9.05 -22.52
N ASP A 136 39.86 9.28 -23.16
CA ASP A 136 40.88 10.30 -22.88
C ASP A 136 40.39 11.76 -22.83
N ALA A 137 41.16 12.55 -22.08
CA ALA A 137 41.05 13.99 -21.92
C ALA A 137 41.72 14.76 -23.08
N THR A 138 41.04 15.77 -23.63
CA THR A 138 41.64 17.07 -24.03
C THR A 138 40.58 18.20 -24.09
N GLY A 139 40.78 19.29 -23.33
CA GLY A 139 40.27 20.65 -23.67
C GLY A 139 39.16 21.31 -22.82
N GLN A 140 39.55 21.97 -21.71
CA GLN A 140 39.13 23.30 -21.12
C GLN A 140 37.63 23.79 -21.12
N PRO A 141 37.24 24.69 -20.17
CA PRO A 141 36.08 24.49 -19.27
C PRO A 141 34.87 25.41 -19.50
N GLU A 142 33.68 24.97 -19.06
CA GLU A 142 32.55 25.85 -18.66
C GLU A 142 31.78 25.27 -17.44
N PRO A 143 31.12 26.10 -16.61
CA PRO A 143 30.82 25.77 -15.22
C PRO A 143 29.35 25.36 -14.95
N GLY A 144 29.16 24.42 -14.01
CA GLY A 144 28.04 24.50 -13.07
C GLY A 144 26.94 23.43 -13.10
N SER A 145 27.27 22.14 -12.98
CA SER A 145 26.51 21.20 -12.11
C SER A 145 27.29 19.90 -11.95
N THR A 146 27.93 19.70 -10.80
CA THR A 146 28.42 18.39 -10.39
C THR A 146 27.63 17.98 -9.16
N ALA A 147 26.62 17.11 -9.38
CA ALA A 147 26.14 16.25 -8.32
C ALA A 147 27.34 15.48 -7.75
N PRO A 148 27.57 15.48 -6.42
CA PRO A 148 28.64 14.69 -5.85
C PRO A 148 28.37 13.21 -6.11
N ASN A 149 29.44 12.47 -6.37
CA ASN A 149 29.49 11.03 -6.57
C ASN A 149 28.83 10.28 -5.39
N VAL A 150 27.55 9.90 -5.53
CA VAL A 150 26.74 9.25 -4.47
C VAL A 150 27.22 7.82 -4.16
N GLU A 151 27.91 7.15 -5.07
CA GLU A 151 28.42 5.77 -4.87
C GLU A 151 29.51 5.67 -3.79
N GLY A 152 30.27 6.74 -3.54
CA GLY A 152 31.36 6.74 -2.56
C GLY A 152 30.92 6.97 -1.11
N GLN A 153 29.80 7.69 -0.89
CA GLN A 153 29.31 8.05 0.44
C GLN A 153 28.33 7.03 1.05
N LEU A 154 27.67 6.22 0.22
CA LEU A 154 26.72 5.19 0.68
C LEU A 154 27.40 4.02 1.42
N ILE A 155 28.70 3.79 1.24
CA ILE A 155 29.40 2.63 1.83
C ILE A 155 30.05 2.96 3.17
N GLU A 156 30.49 4.20 3.42
CA GLU A 156 31.28 4.52 4.62
C GLU A 156 30.45 4.71 5.91
N ASN A 157 29.12 4.91 5.80
CA ASN A 157 28.27 5.28 6.96
C ASN A 157 27.23 4.26 7.43
N GLN A 158 27.01 3.12 6.77
CA GLN A 158 25.68 2.50 6.82
C GLN A 158 25.57 1.09 7.38
N ALA A 159 26.69 0.55 7.81
CA ALA A 159 26.79 -0.84 8.21
C ALA A 159 27.14 -0.90 9.70
N SER A 160 26.21 -0.46 10.54
CA SER A 160 26.25 -0.68 11.99
C SER A 160 24.98 -1.37 12.41
N ALA A 161 25.13 -2.48 13.15
CA ALA A 161 24.04 -3.04 13.93
C ALA A 161 23.71 -1.99 15.00
N THR A 162 22.75 -1.11 14.72
CA THR A 162 22.34 -0.07 15.67
C THR A 162 21.68 -0.78 16.85
N GLN A 163 22.40 -0.87 17.97
CA GLN A 163 21.77 -1.12 19.26
C GLN A 163 21.03 0.18 19.58
N GLU A 164 19.72 0.19 19.35
CA GLU A 164 18.89 1.36 19.60
C GLU A 164 18.80 1.64 21.12
N PRO A 165 18.96 2.90 21.55
CA PRO A 165 19.06 3.27 22.96
C PRO A 165 17.72 3.20 23.69
N ALA A 166 17.70 2.40 24.74
CA ALA A 166 16.54 2.23 25.59
C ALA A 166 16.14 3.48 26.42
N ARG A 167 16.87 4.62 26.32
CA ARG A 167 16.53 5.89 27.01
C ARG A 167 15.76 6.92 26.17
N GLN A 168 15.55 6.65 24.88
CA GLN A 168 14.65 7.46 24.03
C GLN A 168 13.19 6.97 24.10
N MET A 169 13.00 5.78 24.66
CA MET A 169 11.70 5.18 24.92
C MET A 169 11.01 5.82 26.12
N THR A 170 9.68 5.78 26.12
CA THR A 170 8.91 5.99 27.36
C THR A 170 9.35 4.99 28.43
N ALA A 171 9.16 5.33 29.71
CA ALA A 171 9.53 4.44 30.82
C ALA A 171 8.84 3.06 30.71
N GLU A 172 7.62 3.04 30.15
CA GLU A 172 6.84 1.85 29.86
C GLU A 172 7.42 1.07 28.67
N GLY A 173 7.75 1.74 27.56
CA GLY A 173 8.40 1.11 26.41
C GLY A 173 9.72 0.40 26.79
N LEU A 174 10.54 1.06 27.62
CA LEU A 174 11.78 0.49 28.16
C LEU A 174 11.53 -0.76 29.01
N LYS A 175 10.44 -0.77 29.80
CA LYS A 175 10.05 -1.93 30.60
C LYS A 175 9.67 -3.11 29.71
N SER A 176 8.87 -2.88 28.68
CA SER A 176 8.50 -3.92 27.70
C SER A 176 9.72 -4.47 26.97
N TYR A 177 10.66 -3.63 26.59
CA TYR A 177 11.91 -4.04 25.95
C TYR A 177 12.81 -4.90 26.85
N ARG A 178 12.96 -4.53 28.14
CA ARG A 178 13.71 -5.36 29.10
C ARG A 178 13.06 -6.72 29.29
N ARG A 179 11.74 -6.76 29.44
CA ARG A 179 10.98 -8.00 29.56
C ARG A 179 11.11 -8.87 28.31
N ALA A 180 10.97 -8.28 27.13
CA ALA A 180 11.13 -8.97 25.86
C ALA A 180 12.53 -9.55 25.73
N LYS A 181 13.57 -8.76 26.07
CA LYS A 181 14.95 -9.23 26.09
C LYS A 181 15.14 -10.41 27.05
N ASP A 182 14.59 -10.36 28.26
CA ASP A 182 14.71 -11.46 29.24
C ASP A 182 14.09 -12.77 28.70
N VAL A 183 13.05 -12.66 27.87
CA VAL A 183 12.45 -13.82 27.17
C VAL A 183 13.35 -14.27 26.02
N VAL A 184 13.88 -13.34 25.21
CA VAL A 184 14.81 -13.65 24.10
C VAL A 184 16.10 -14.32 24.59
N ASP A 185 16.61 -13.90 25.75
CA ASP A 185 17.79 -14.52 26.39
C ASP A 185 17.54 -15.99 26.76
N GLN A 186 16.28 -16.40 26.92
CA GLN A 186 15.88 -17.78 27.18
C GLN A 186 15.53 -18.57 25.91
N MET A 187 15.41 -17.93 24.74
CA MET A 187 15.08 -18.60 23.48
C MET A 187 16.27 -19.37 22.92
N THR A 188 16.02 -20.53 22.30
CA THR A 188 17.00 -21.20 21.46
C THR A 188 17.25 -20.41 20.18
N LEU A 189 18.36 -20.67 19.49
CA LEU A 189 18.59 -20.03 18.18
C LEU A 189 17.42 -20.24 17.21
N ALA A 190 16.91 -21.47 17.12
CA ALA A 190 15.79 -21.76 16.21
C ALA A 190 14.52 -21.01 16.60
N GLU A 191 14.20 -20.86 17.90
CA GLU A 191 13.05 -20.08 18.36
C GLU A 191 13.18 -18.60 18.00
N LYS A 192 14.38 -18.02 18.13
CA LYS A 192 14.67 -16.62 17.77
C LYS A 192 14.43 -16.36 16.29
N THR A 193 14.94 -17.21 15.41
CA THR A 193 14.76 -17.07 13.95
C THR A 193 13.36 -17.46 13.48
N ASN A 194 12.62 -18.27 14.26
CA ASN A 194 11.27 -18.69 13.91
C ASN A 194 10.28 -17.52 13.94
N ILE A 195 10.37 -16.67 14.97
CA ILE A 195 9.44 -15.55 15.15
C ILE A 195 9.75 -14.37 14.20
N THR A 196 10.93 -14.34 13.57
CA THR A 196 11.35 -13.29 12.63
C THR A 196 10.94 -13.58 11.18
N SER A 197 10.19 -14.64 10.90
CA SER A 197 9.80 -14.97 9.53
C SER A 197 8.43 -15.64 9.50
N GLY A 198 7.72 -15.42 8.41
CA GLY A 198 6.49 -16.14 8.12
C GLY A 198 6.75 -17.61 7.79
N THR A 199 5.74 -18.46 7.98
CA THR A 199 5.83 -19.92 7.75
C THR A 199 5.56 -20.35 6.32
N GLY A 200 5.44 -19.38 5.40
CA GLY A 200 5.31 -19.58 3.98
C GLY A 200 3.87 -19.48 3.45
N ILE A 201 3.75 -19.25 2.14
CA ILE A 201 2.49 -18.96 1.44
C ILE A 201 2.05 -20.07 0.47
N PHE A 202 2.93 -21.00 0.06
CA PHE A 202 2.66 -21.99 -1.00
C PHE A 202 3.46 -23.32 -0.83
N LYS A 203 2.86 -24.50 -1.13
CA LYS A 203 3.25 -25.30 -2.32
C LYS A 203 2.49 -26.63 -2.63
N ALA A 204 2.44 -26.86 -3.96
CA ALA A 204 2.06 -28.05 -4.76
C ALA A 204 0.58 -28.08 -5.15
N ALA A 205 0.30 -27.60 -6.38
CA ALA A 205 -1.03 -27.48 -6.98
C ALA A 205 -1.91 -26.41 -6.29
N ASP A 206 -1.91 -25.19 -6.84
CA ASP A 206 -3.00 -24.19 -6.82
C ASP A 206 -3.59 -23.69 -5.47
N GLU A 207 -3.15 -24.17 -4.31
CA GLU A 207 -3.65 -23.74 -3.00
C GLU A 207 -2.68 -22.81 -2.25
N PHE A 208 -3.20 -21.69 -1.74
CA PHE A 208 -2.50 -20.79 -0.82
C PHE A 208 -2.55 -21.35 0.62
N SER A 209 -1.54 -21.05 1.44
CA SER A 209 -1.47 -21.43 2.87
C SER A 209 -1.59 -20.17 3.75
N ARG A 210 -2.82 -19.72 4.04
CA ARG A 210 -3.04 -18.46 4.80
C ARG A 210 -4.15 -18.56 5.83
N ARG A 211 -3.83 -18.86 7.09
CA ARG A 211 -4.85 -18.70 8.15
C ARG A 211 -5.12 -17.22 8.41
N CYS A 212 -4.04 -16.45 8.44
CA CYS A 212 -4.03 -15.00 8.28
C CYS A 212 -3.25 -14.68 6.99
N SER A 213 -3.26 -13.42 6.53
CA SER A 213 -2.48 -13.01 5.35
C SER A 213 -1.00 -13.42 5.48
N GLY A 214 -0.46 -13.39 6.70
CA GLY A 214 0.80 -14.04 7.08
C GLY A 214 0.80 -14.51 8.54
N ASN A 215 1.49 -15.62 8.81
CA ASN A 215 1.70 -16.14 10.16
C ASN A 215 3.19 -16.34 10.43
N THR A 216 3.71 -15.80 11.53
CA THR A 216 5.10 -16.08 11.94
C THR A 216 5.27 -17.53 12.38
N GLY A 217 6.52 -17.98 12.54
CA GLY A 217 6.80 -19.11 13.42
C GLY A 217 6.44 -18.82 14.88
N SER A 218 6.51 -19.84 15.74
CA SER A 218 6.19 -19.76 17.17
C SER A 218 7.39 -20.11 18.06
N ALA A 219 7.29 -19.79 19.34
CA ALA A 219 8.19 -20.26 20.40
C ALA A 219 7.35 -20.80 21.57
N GLN A 220 6.61 -21.88 21.31
CA GLN A 220 5.60 -22.43 22.22
C GLN A 220 6.14 -22.80 23.60
N ARG A 221 7.41 -23.22 23.72
CA ARG A 221 8.05 -23.53 25.01
C ARG A 221 8.02 -22.34 25.97
N LEU A 222 8.03 -21.13 25.45
CA LEU A 222 7.96 -19.87 26.20
C LEU A 222 6.57 -19.22 26.14
N GLY A 223 5.55 -19.94 25.65
CA GLY A 223 4.18 -19.43 25.54
C GLY A 223 3.96 -18.40 24.44
N ILE A 224 4.84 -18.33 23.44
CA ILE A 224 4.69 -17.42 22.29
C ILE A 224 4.06 -18.18 21.13
N PRO A 225 2.79 -17.89 20.76
CA PRO A 225 2.14 -18.51 19.61
C PRO A 225 2.68 -17.94 18.28
N GLN A 226 2.18 -18.44 17.16
CA GLN A 226 2.34 -17.74 15.88
C GLN A 226 1.63 -16.39 15.97
N LEU A 227 2.25 -15.34 15.43
CA LEU A 227 1.59 -14.05 15.30
C LEU A 227 0.79 -14.04 14.00
N CYS A 228 -0.48 -13.67 14.09
CA CYS A 228 -1.38 -13.44 12.96
C CYS A 228 -1.22 -12.00 12.45
N ILE A 229 -0.79 -11.87 11.20
CA ILE A 229 -0.59 -10.58 10.53
C ILE A 229 -1.57 -10.55 9.37
N ASN A 230 -2.48 -9.57 9.38
CA ASN A 230 -3.60 -9.57 8.46
C ASN A 230 -3.82 -8.23 7.77
N ASP A 231 -4.20 -8.28 6.50
CA ASP A 231 -4.81 -7.15 5.82
C ASP A 231 -6.21 -6.87 6.41
N ALA A 232 -6.81 -5.71 6.21
CA ALA A 232 -6.47 -4.61 5.30
C ALA A 232 -6.51 -3.24 6.02
N PRO A 233 -6.10 -2.14 5.37
CA PRO A 233 -6.25 -0.77 5.90
C PRO A 233 -7.71 -0.30 6.08
N ALA A 234 -8.69 -1.03 5.54
CA ALA A 234 -10.12 -0.69 5.53
C ALA A 234 -11.02 -1.69 6.28
N GLY A 235 -10.44 -2.61 7.06
CA GLY A 235 -11.16 -3.65 7.80
C GLY A 235 -10.37 -4.96 7.77
N VAL A 236 -10.88 -6.05 8.35
CA VAL A 236 -10.15 -7.34 8.38
C VAL A 236 -10.42 -8.13 7.10
N HIS A 237 -9.38 -8.35 6.29
CA HIS A 237 -9.44 -9.04 5.00
C HIS A 237 -9.75 -10.54 5.14
N GLY A 238 -10.32 -11.13 4.09
CA GLY A 238 -10.43 -12.58 3.92
C GLY A 238 -11.36 -13.32 4.88
N THR A 239 -12.10 -12.63 5.75
CA THR A 239 -12.93 -13.25 6.80
C THR A 239 -14.44 -12.93 6.66
N ASP A 240 -15.24 -13.36 7.63
CA ASP A 240 -16.67 -13.11 7.75
C ASP A 240 -17.00 -12.15 8.90
N HIS A 241 -18.25 -11.70 9.01
CA HIS A 241 -18.77 -10.90 10.14
C HIS A 241 -17.87 -9.72 10.56
N VAL A 242 -17.44 -8.95 9.56
CA VAL A 242 -16.59 -7.76 9.67
C VAL A 242 -17.23 -6.59 8.91
N THR A 243 -16.80 -5.38 9.26
CA THR A 243 -17.24 -4.15 8.63
C THR A 243 -16.30 -3.75 7.49
N VAL A 244 -16.86 -3.36 6.34
CA VAL A 244 -16.10 -2.71 5.27
C VAL A 244 -16.15 -1.20 5.48
N PHE A 245 -15.08 -0.63 6.03
CA PHE A 245 -14.97 0.80 6.27
C PHE A 245 -14.63 1.55 4.97
N PRO A 246 -14.92 2.86 4.89
CA PRO A 246 -14.44 3.69 3.77
C PRO A 246 -12.93 3.63 3.63
N GLY A 247 -12.43 3.71 2.39
CA GLY A 247 -10.99 3.71 2.08
C GLY A 247 -10.23 4.87 2.74
N GLY A 248 -8.90 4.82 2.67
CA GLY A 248 -8.05 5.90 3.17
C GLY A 248 -8.42 7.24 2.52
N ILE A 249 -8.67 7.25 1.21
CA ILE A 249 -8.90 8.48 0.45
C ILE A 249 -10.21 9.16 0.86
N THR A 250 -11.25 8.37 1.08
CA THR A 250 -12.53 8.81 1.63
C THR A 250 -12.34 9.34 3.04
N THR A 251 -11.56 8.64 3.87
CA THR A 251 -11.26 9.10 5.24
C THR A 251 -10.51 10.44 5.24
N GLY A 252 -9.54 10.60 4.35
CA GLY A 252 -8.80 11.85 4.16
C GLY A 252 -9.71 13.01 3.74
N ALA A 253 -10.67 12.75 2.86
CA ALA A 253 -11.66 13.73 2.42
C ALA A 253 -12.56 14.27 3.55
N THR A 254 -12.62 13.61 4.71
CA THR A 254 -13.36 14.11 5.87
C THR A 254 -12.73 15.35 6.51
N PHE A 255 -11.39 15.48 6.43
CA PHE A 255 -10.59 16.44 7.20
C PHE A 255 -10.97 16.47 8.71
N ASP A 256 -11.36 15.31 9.28
CA ASP A 256 -11.77 15.17 10.68
C ASP A 256 -10.84 14.20 11.44
N LYS A 257 -9.97 14.77 12.28
CA LYS A 257 -9.02 14.02 13.13
C LYS A 257 -9.72 13.00 14.04
N ARG A 258 -10.91 13.35 14.56
CA ARG A 258 -11.70 12.46 15.42
C ARG A 258 -12.22 11.27 14.64
N LEU A 259 -12.72 11.47 13.42
CA LEU A 259 -13.19 10.38 12.57
C LEU A 259 -12.05 9.47 12.11
N MET A 260 -10.88 10.02 11.77
CA MET A 260 -9.69 9.24 11.46
C MET A 260 -9.33 8.30 12.62
N ARG A 261 -9.31 8.81 13.85
CA ARG A 261 -9.05 8.00 15.06
C ARG A 261 -10.14 6.99 15.35
N LEU A 262 -11.41 7.38 15.25
CA LEU A 262 -12.55 6.51 15.54
C LEU A 262 -12.64 5.34 14.55
N ARG A 263 -12.38 5.60 13.27
CA ARG A 263 -12.25 4.57 12.24
C ARG A 263 -11.11 3.60 12.58
N GLY A 264 -9.93 4.13 12.94
CA GLY A 264 -8.79 3.32 13.36
C GLY A 264 -9.10 2.41 14.56
N ALA A 265 -9.75 2.96 15.59
CA ALA A 265 -10.17 2.18 16.77
C ALA A 265 -11.19 1.09 16.41
N SER A 266 -12.19 1.40 15.58
CA SER A 266 -13.19 0.42 15.16
C SER A 266 -12.56 -0.76 14.40
N ILE A 267 -11.65 -0.46 13.46
CA ILE A 267 -10.90 -1.49 12.73
C ILE A 267 -10.00 -2.30 13.68
N GLY A 268 -9.29 -1.65 14.60
CA GLY A 268 -8.44 -2.32 15.59
C GLY A 268 -9.22 -3.27 16.51
N LYS A 269 -10.43 -2.87 16.90
CA LYS A 269 -11.32 -3.68 17.73
C LYS A 269 -11.80 -4.94 16.98
N GLU A 270 -12.14 -4.81 15.70
CA GLU A 270 -12.48 -5.97 14.86
C GLU A 270 -11.31 -6.92 14.67
N ALA A 271 -10.12 -6.38 14.37
CA ALA A 271 -8.90 -7.15 14.22
C ALA A 271 -8.56 -7.94 15.49
N ARG A 272 -8.65 -7.31 16.67
CA ARG A 272 -8.48 -8.02 17.95
C ARG A 272 -9.54 -9.09 18.15
N GLY A 273 -10.80 -8.81 17.86
CA GLY A 273 -11.90 -9.76 17.97
C GLY A 273 -11.70 -11.01 17.09
N LYS A 274 -11.10 -10.85 15.91
CA LYS A 274 -10.69 -11.94 15.01
C LYS A 274 -9.39 -12.64 15.43
N GLY A 275 -8.67 -12.10 16.43
CA GLY A 275 -7.41 -12.65 16.93
C GLY A 275 -6.17 -12.25 16.13
N ALA A 276 -6.27 -11.22 15.28
CA ALA A 276 -5.13 -10.67 14.55
C ALA A 276 -4.20 -9.89 15.50
N ASN A 277 -2.90 -10.22 15.47
CA ASN A 277 -1.88 -9.56 16.29
C ASN A 277 -1.41 -8.25 15.67
N ALA A 278 -1.29 -8.21 14.35
CA ALA A 278 -0.92 -7.02 13.61
C ALA A 278 -1.85 -6.81 12.42
N LEU A 279 -2.25 -5.57 12.20
CA LEU A 279 -3.02 -5.16 11.04
C LEU A 279 -2.12 -4.40 10.06
N LEU A 280 -2.28 -4.68 8.79
CA LEU A 280 -1.47 -4.13 7.71
C LEU A 280 -1.99 -2.79 7.21
N GLY A 281 -2.05 -1.82 8.13
CA GLY A 281 -2.39 -0.43 7.86
C GLY A 281 -2.10 0.45 9.08
N PRO A 282 -2.21 1.78 8.94
CA PRO A 282 -2.68 2.51 7.74
C PRO A 282 -1.64 2.63 6.62
N VAL A 283 -2.08 3.12 5.45
CA VAL A 283 -1.22 3.39 4.30
C VAL A 283 -0.92 4.88 4.19
N VAL A 284 0.36 5.22 4.09
CA VAL A 284 0.86 6.57 3.77
C VAL A 284 1.87 6.60 2.61
N GLY A 285 2.12 5.44 2.01
CA GLY A 285 2.91 5.24 0.80
C GLY A 285 2.17 4.22 -0.09
N PRO A 286 1.59 4.59 -1.24
CA PRO A 286 1.83 5.82 -2.00
C PRO A 286 1.34 7.11 -1.34
N LEU A 287 2.17 8.15 -1.42
CA LEU A 287 1.81 9.53 -1.04
C LEU A 287 0.78 10.12 -2.01
N GLY A 288 0.64 9.56 -3.22
CA GLY A 288 -0.25 10.09 -4.25
C GLY A 288 0.49 10.93 -5.28
N ARG A 289 1.78 10.66 -5.50
CA ARG A 289 2.59 11.36 -6.51
C ARG A 289 1.99 11.21 -7.90
N LYS A 290 1.61 10.00 -8.31
CA LYS A 290 1.03 9.70 -9.63
C LYS A 290 -0.49 9.76 -9.54
N PRO A 291 -1.20 10.69 -10.21
CA PRO A 291 -2.67 10.70 -10.20
C PRO A 291 -3.29 9.39 -10.68
N ARG A 292 -2.62 8.68 -11.61
CA ARG A 292 -3.04 7.36 -12.12
C ARG A 292 -2.60 6.17 -11.25
N GLY A 293 -1.87 6.40 -10.17
CA GLY A 293 -1.32 5.35 -9.30
C GLY A 293 -2.41 4.45 -8.72
N GLY A 294 -2.21 3.13 -8.82
CA GLY A 294 -3.24 2.12 -8.56
C GLY A 294 -3.72 2.03 -7.11
N ARG A 295 -2.89 2.43 -6.15
CA ARG A 295 -3.14 2.24 -4.71
C ARG A 295 -3.26 3.53 -3.90
N ASN A 296 -3.35 4.69 -4.56
CA ASN A 296 -3.53 5.98 -3.87
C ASN A 296 -4.79 6.01 -3.00
N TRP A 297 -5.80 5.22 -3.36
CA TRP A 297 -7.06 5.17 -2.63
C TRP A 297 -6.94 4.53 -1.23
N GLU A 298 -5.91 3.71 -1.02
CA GLU A 298 -5.62 3.12 0.29
C GLU A 298 -5.04 4.15 1.26
N SER A 299 -4.38 5.19 0.74
CA SER A 299 -3.84 6.32 1.52
C SER A 299 -4.81 7.51 1.53
N PHE A 300 -4.44 8.63 2.15
CA PHE A 300 -5.40 9.67 2.56
C PHE A 300 -5.49 10.89 1.64
N GLY A 301 -4.78 10.94 0.51
CA GLY A 301 -4.70 12.13 -0.35
C GLY A 301 -3.34 12.32 -0.98
N ALA A 302 -3.05 13.52 -1.49
CA ALA A 302 -1.78 13.86 -2.13
C ALA A 302 -0.87 14.79 -1.29
N ASP A 303 -1.29 15.18 -0.08
CA ASP A 303 -0.52 16.07 0.80
C ASP A 303 0.12 15.33 1.99
N PRO A 304 1.43 15.51 2.26
CA PRO A 304 2.13 14.83 3.34
C PRO A 304 1.61 15.16 4.74
N VAL A 305 1.05 16.35 4.99
CA VAL A 305 0.53 16.72 6.31
C VAL A 305 -0.84 16.09 6.53
N LEU A 306 -1.71 16.11 5.51
CA LEU A 306 -2.99 15.38 5.57
C LEU A 306 -2.74 13.90 5.85
N GLN A 307 -1.84 13.28 5.10
CA GLN A 307 -1.46 11.88 5.30
C GLN A 307 -0.84 11.62 6.67
N ALA A 308 0.03 12.52 7.16
CA ALA A 308 0.67 12.37 8.45
C ALA A 308 -0.31 12.42 9.62
N ILE A 309 -1.23 13.38 9.60
CA ILE A 309 -2.28 13.49 10.60
C ILE A 309 -3.20 12.28 10.53
N ALA A 310 -3.70 11.92 9.34
CA ALA A 310 -4.60 10.78 9.19
C ALA A 310 -3.96 9.44 9.58
N GLY A 311 -2.69 9.23 9.20
CA GLY A 311 -1.88 8.09 9.60
C GLY A 311 -1.71 8.02 11.12
N ARG A 312 -1.26 9.11 11.76
CA ARG A 312 -1.13 9.22 13.22
C ARG A 312 -2.43 8.89 13.93
N GLU A 313 -3.54 9.53 13.52
CA GLU A 313 -4.83 9.34 14.17
C GLU A 313 -5.32 7.90 14.04
N THR A 314 -5.13 7.28 12.87
CA THR A 314 -5.50 5.88 12.64
C THR A 314 -4.64 4.93 13.47
N ILE A 315 -3.32 5.15 13.55
CA ILE A 315 -2.39 4.36 14.40
C ILE A 315 -2.83 4.43 15.86
N LEU A 316 -3.07 5.63 16.39
CA LEU A 316 -3.49 5.82 17.77
C LEU A 316 -4.80 5.09 18.06
N GLY A 317 -5.76 5.13 17.12
CA GLY A 317 -7.01 4.36 17.22
C GLY A 317 -6.76 2.85 17.27
N MET A 318 -6.10 2.29 16.25
CA MET A 318 -5.87 0.85 16.13
C MET A 318 -5.11 0.27 17.34
N GLN A 319 -4.05 0.95 17.77
CA GLN A 319 -3.22 0.47 18.87
C GLN A 319 -3.87 0.64 20.24
N SER A 320 -4.83 1.56 20.39
CA SER A 320 -5.61 1.68 21.63
C SER A 320 -6.45 0.44 21.94
N GLU A 321 -6.74 -0.38 20.93
CA GLU A 321 -7.46 -1.65 21.06
C GLU A 321 -6.54 -2.85 21.29
N GLY A 322 -5.22 -2.66 21.30
CA GLY A 322 -4.23 -3.73 21.53
C GLY A 322 -3.81 -4.50 20.26
N VAL A 323 -4.01 -3.94 19.08
CA VAL A 323 -3.52 -4.49 17.80
C VAL A 323 -2.34 -3.67 17.31
N ILE A 324 -1.31 -4.34 16.79
CA ILE A 324 -0.13 -3.68 16.23
C ILE A 324 -0.53 -3.04 14.89
N ALA A 325 -0.42 -1.72 14.77
CA ALA A 325 -0.58 -1.04 13.49
C ALA A 325 0.71 -1.15 12.67
N THR A 326 0.59 -1.33 11.35
CA THR A 326 1.71 -1.42 10.42
C THR A 326 1.67 -0.29 9.41
N LEU A 327 2.56 0.69 9.56
CA LEU A 327 2.63 1.82 8.63
C LEU A 327 3.29 1.39 7.31
N LYS A 328 2.59 1.56 6.18
CA LYS A 328 3.04 1.06 4.87
C LYS A 328 2.80 2.05 3.72
N HIS A 329 3.49 1.96 2.58
CA HIS A 329 4.65 1.12 2.28
C HIS A 329 5.91 2.00 2.25
N TYR A 330 6.96 1.58 2.96
CA TYR A 330 8.18 2.37 3.19
C TYR A 330 9.28 2.01 2.18
N VAL A 331 9.59 2.81 1.16
CA VAL A 331 8.98 4.08 0.76
C VAL A 331 9.09 4.28 -0.77
N GLY A 332 8.28 5.17 -1.33
CA GLY A 332 8.37 5.57 -2.74
C GLY A 332 7.71 4.60 -3.71
N ASN A 333 6.79 3.75 -3.25
CA ASN A 333 5.97 2.89 -4.11
C ASN A 333 4.80 3.68 -4.69
N GLU A 334 5.08 4.61 -5.59
CA GLU A 334 4.09 5.58 -6.12
C GLU A 334 3.35 5.09 -7.38
N GLN A 335 3.66 3.89 -7.87
CA GLN A 335 2.94 3.20 -8.95
C GLN A 335 3.07 1.67 -8.81
N GLU A 336 2.16 0.92 -9.42
CA GLU A 336 2.10 -0.54 -9.33
C GLU A 336 2.88 -1.25 -10.44
N MET A 337 2.86 -0.71 -11.65
CA MET A 337 3.58 -1.28 -12.78
C MET A 337 5.08 -1.41 -12.46
N HIS A 338 5.61 -2.62 -12.62
CA HIS A 338 7.00 -3.00 -12.32
C HIS A 338 7.43 -2.89 -10.85
N ARG A 339 6.50 -2.83 -9.88
CA ARG A 339 6.86 -2.73 -8.45
C ARG A 339 7.69 -3.92 -7.94
N MET A 340 7.41 -5.14 -8.40
CA MET A 340 7.99 -6.38 -7.86
C MET A 340 9.25 -6.83 -8.60
N TYR A 341 10.17 -7.44 -7.84
CA TYR A 341 11.28 -8.21 -8.37
C TYR A 341 10.81 -9.60 -8.81
N ASN A 342 11.30 -10.06 -9.96
CA ASN A 342 11.09 -11.42 -10.44
C ASN A 342 12.37 -11.96 -11.11
N GLY A 343 12.34 -13.22 -11.54
CA GLY A 343 13.54 -13.90 -12.08
C GLY A 343 14.12 -13.32 -13.37
N VAL A 344 13.45 -12.35 -14.00
CA VAL A 344 13.89 -11.71 -15.26
C VAL A 344 13.89 -10.18 -15.21
N GLN A 345 13.31 -9.56 -14.18
CA GLN A 345 13.18 -8.11 -14.06
C GLN A 345 13.27 -7.68 -12.58
N ASP A 346 14.10 -6.68 -12.31
CA ASP A 346 14.14 -6.01 -11.01
C ASP A 346 12.93 -5.07 -10.84
N GLY A 347 12.47 -4.90 -9.59
CA GLY A 347 11.49 -3.87 -9.27
C GLY A 347 12.04 -2.47 -9.60
N TYR A 348 11.17 -1.54 -10.03
CA TYR A 348 11.61 -0.19 -10.41
C TYR A 348 12.30 0.54 -9.25
N SER A 349 13.18 1.48 -9.59
CA SER A 349 13.85 2.37 -8.63
C SER A 349 13.24 3.75 -8.65
N SER A 350 12.66 4.16 -7.52
CA SER A 350 12.31 5.54 -7.23
C SER A 350 13.57 6.31 -6.86
N ASN A 351 13.99 7.24 -7.72
CA ASN A 351 15.18 8.04 -7.50
C ASN A 351 14.79 9.38 -6.90
N ILE A 352 15.02 9.51 -5.59
CA ILE A 352 14.51 10.60 -4.75
C ILE A 352 15.72 11.30 -4.11
N ASP A 353 15.81 12.62 -4.26
CA ASP A 353 16.81 13.40 -3.54
C ASP A 353 16.47 13.51 -2.05
N ASP A 354 17.50 13.75 -1.24
CA ASP A 354 17.41 13.71 0.22
C ASP A 354 16.41 14.73 0.79
N ARG A 355 16.33 15.95 0.22
CA ARG A 355 15.40 16.97 0.69
C ARG A 355 13.96 16.60 0.37
N THR A 356 13.70 16.16 -0.85
CA THR A 356 12.38 15.69 -1.28
C THR A 356 11.92 14.50 -0.46
N LEU A 357 12.83 13.56 -0.16
CA LEU A 357 12.54 12.42 0.70
C LEU A 357 12.08 12.87 2.10
N HIS A 358 12.79 13.80 2.75
CA HIS A 358 12.47 14.28 4.11
C HIS A 358 11.21 15.17 4.18
N GLU A 359 11.03 16.08 3.22
CA GLU A 359 9.95 17.09 3.25
C GLU A 359 8.61 16.60 2.62
N LEU A 360 8.61 15.47 1.90
CA LEU A 360 7.39 14.84 1.36
C LEU A 360 7.19 13.42 1.90
N TYR A 361 7.96 12.47 1.39
CA TYR A 361 7.62 11.05 1.49
C TYR A 361 7.89 10.44 2.86
N LEU A 362 8.87 10.96 3.61
CA LEU A 362 9.14 10.55 5.01
C LEU A 362 8.31 11.32 6.03
N TRP A 363 7.74 12.46 5.66
CA TRP A 363 6.98 13.29 6.58
C TRP A 363 5.87 12.52 7.33
N PRO A 364 5.01 11.72 6.66
CA PRO A 364 4.01 10.92 7.36
C PRO A 364 4.60 9.74 8.15
N PHE A 365 5.74 9.17 7.72
CA PHE A 365 6.43 8.14 8.51
C PHE A 365 7.00 8.70 9.81
N ALA A 366 7.56 9.91 9.79
CA ALA A 366 8.06 10.56 11.00
C ALA A 366 6.94 10.80 12.03
N GLU A 367 5.76 11.26 11.59
CA GLU A 367 4.58 11.41 12.47
C GLU A 367 4.03 10.06 12.95
N GLY A 368 4.02 9.02 12.10
CA GLY A 368 3.61 7.68 12.52
C GLY A 368 4.55 7.04 13.54
N VAL A 369 5.88 7.22 13.39
CA VAL A 369 6.86 6.79 14.40
C VAL A 369 6.68 7.58 15.70
N ARG A 370 6.48 8.89 15.63
CA ARG A 370 6.15 9.73 16.80
C ARG A 370 4.85 9.27 17.50
N ALA A 371 3.89 8.77 16.74
CA ALA A 371 2.64 8.20 17.27
C ALA A 371 2.83 6.86 17.99
N GLY A 372 4.04 6.29 17.93
CA GLY A 372 4.39 5.01 18.54
C GLY A 372 3.94 3.81 17.72
N VAL A 373 3.92 3.89 16.39
CA VAL A 373 3.54 2.75 15.53
C VAL A 373 4.40 1.51 15.83
N GLY A 374 3.78 0.35 15.92
CA GLY A 374 4.44 -0.88 16.35
C GLY A 374 5.20 -1.62 15.24
N SER A 375 4.82 -1.44 13.98
CA SER A 375 5.54 -1.97 12.81
C SER A 375 5.55 -1.04 11.60
N VAL A 376 6.57 -1.19 10.75
CA VAL A 376 6.68 -0.53 9.44
C VAL A 376 6.91 -1.60 8.38
N MET A 377 6.19 -1.51 7.26
CA MET A 377 6.36 -2.44 6.13
C MET A 377 7.18 -1.79 5.02
N THR A 378 8.26 -2.45 4.58
CA THR A 378 9.06 -1.96 3.46
C THR A 378 8.33 -2.17 2.14
N ALA A 379 8.40 -1.20 1.24
CA ALA A 379 7.84 -1.27 -0.10
C ALA A 379 8.56 -2.28 -1.01
N TYR A 380 7.91 -2.63 -2.13
CA TYR A 380 8.48 -3.51 -3.14
C TYR A 380 9.62 -2.87 -3.95
N ASN A 381 9.47 -1.60 -4.33
CA ASN A 381 10.40 -0.90 -5.21
C ASN A 381 11.80 -0.74 -4.58
N ALA A 382 12.77 -0.41 -5.42
CA ALA A 382 14.02 0.20 -4.96
C ALA A 382 13.85 1.69 -4.72
N VAL A 383 14.73 2.22 -3.85
CA VAL A 383 15.01 3.64 -3.78
C VAL A 383 16.50 3.84 -4.05
N ASN A 384 16.81 4.70 -5.02
CA ASN A 384 18.18 4.99 -5.45
C ASN A 384 19.00 3.70 -5.73
N GLY A 385 18.39 2.73 -6.41
CA GLY A 385 19.02 1.48 -6.86
C GLY A 385 19.07 0.33 -5.85
N SER A 386 18.57 0.51 -4.62
CA SER A 386 18.51 -0.56 -3.61
C SER A 386 17.09 -0.84 -3.14
N ALA A 387 16.66 -2.11 -3.20
CA ALA A 387 15.35 -2.58 -2.74
C ALA A 387 15.08 -2.13 -1.31
N CYS A 388 13.89 -1.59 -1.03
CA CYS A 388 13.57 -1.04 0.29
C CYS A 388 13.78 -2.05 1.43
N SER A 389 13.50 -3.34 1.20
CA SER A 389 13.68 -4.44 2.17
C SER A 389 15.13 -4.73 2.58
N GLN A 390 16.12 -4.15 1.89
CA GLN A 390 17.54 -4.31 2.18
C GLN A 390 18.32 -3.01 1.96
N ASN A 391 17.66 -1.86 2.09
CA ASN A 391 18.28 -0.55 1.96
C ASN A 391 18.74 -0.03 3.35
N PRO A 392 20.05 -0.10 3.68
CA PRO A 392 20.52 0.30 5.00
C PRO A 392 20.42 1.80 5.26
N TYR A 393 20.38 2.64 4.20
CA TYR A 393 20.13 4.08 4.34
C TYR A 393 18.75 4.33 4.90
N LEU A 394 17.75 3.72 4.26
CA LEU A 394 16.36 3.90 4.64
C LEU A 394 16.03 3.26 5.99
N ILE A 395 16.45 2.01 6.22
CA ILE A 395 16.04 1.30 7.43
C ILE A 395 16.92 1.67 8.63
N ASN A 396 18.25 1.51 8.54
CA ASN A 396 19.13 1.78 9.67
C ASN A 396 19.34 3.28 9.89
N GLY A 397 19.70 4.00 8.83
CA GLY A 397 20.06 5.42 8.89
C GLY A 397 18.86 6.31 9.25
N ILE A 398 17.80 6.23 8.45
CA ILE A 398 16.63 7.10 8.60
C ILE A 398 15.65 6.50 9.60
N LEU A 399 15.02 5.36 9.31
CA LEU A 399 13.90 4.88 10.12
C LEU A 399 14.31 4.58 11.56
N LYS A 400 15.38 3.79 11.76
CA LYS A 400 15.81 3.38 13.10
C LYS A 400 16.59 4.47 13.83
N ASP A 401 17.59 5.11 13.22
CA ASP A 401 18.46 6.06 13.95
C ASP A 401 17.97 7.52 13.93
N GLU A 402 17.56 8.05 12.78
CA GLU A 402 17.03 9.41 12.69
C GLU A 402 15.64 9.50 13.31
N LEU A 403 14.68 8.74 12.80
CA LEU A 403 13.30 8.75 13.32
C LEU A 403 13.17 7.98 14.64
N GLY A 404 14.20 7.28 15.10
CA GLY A 404 14.19 6.62 16.41
C GLY A 404 13.17 5.49 16.51
N PHE A 405 12.87 4.78 15.43
CA PHE A 405 11.83 3.73 15.40
C PHE A 405 12.17 2.53 16.30
N GLN A 406 11.29 2.26 17.27
CA GLN A 406 11.41 1.16 18.23
C GLN A 406 10.56 -0.07 17.88
N GLY A 407 9.68 0.01 16.88
CA GLY A 407 8.95 -1.17 16.43
C GLY A 407 9.84 -2.15 15.66
N PHE A 408 9.20 -3.07 14.95
CA PHE A 408 9.88 -4.00 14.04
C PHE A 408 9.56 -3.68 12.57
N VAL A 409 10.55 -3.88 11.69
CA VAL A 409 10.43 -3.67 10.25
C VAL A 409 10.10 -5.00 9.58
N MET A 410 8.99 -5.07 8.86
CA MET A 410 8.61 -6.23 8.07
C MET A 410 8.74 -5.97 6.56
N THR A 411 8.90 -7.02 5.76
CA THR A 411 8.76 -6.90 4.30
C THR A 411 7.28 -6.88 3.91
N ASP A 412 6.98 -6.24 2.78
CA ASP A 412 5.81 -6.63 1.99
C ASP A 412 5.96 -8.09 1.49
N TRP A 413 4.87 -8.70 1.04
CA TRP A 413 4.79 -10.13 0.73
C TRP A 413 5.71 -10.51 -0.42
N LEU A 414 6.71 -11.36 -0.16
CA LEU A 414 7.75 -11.75 -1.13
C LEU A 414 8.69 -10.58 -1.51
N GLY A 415 8.66 -9.48 -0.74
CA GLY A 415 9.50 -8.30 -0.93
C GLY A 415 10.93 -8.47 -0.41
N GLN A 416 11.28 -9.57 0.26
CA GLN A 416 12.64 -9.82 0.77
C GLN A 416 13.61 -10.22 -0.35
N MET A 417 14.70 -9.47 -0.57
CA MET A 417 15.61 -9.73 -1.71
C MET A 417 16.91 -10.48 -1.35
N SER A 418 17.19 -10.70 -0.07
CA SER A 418 18.38 -11.43 0.38
C SER A 418 18.26 -11.93 1.82
N GLY A 419 19.13 -12.85 2.23
CA GLY A 419 19.21 -13.35 3.62
C GLY A 419 20.06 -12.46 4.52
N VAL A 420 21.39 -12.58 4.41
CA VAL A 420 22.34 -11.84 5.27
C VAL A 420 22.24 -10.33 5.08
N ALA A 421 22.17 -9.84 3.83
CA ALA A 421 22.20 -8.41 3.58
C ALA A 421 20.93 -7.70 4.10
N SER A 422 19.73 -8.26 3.93
CA SER A 422 18.50 -7.71 4.52
C SER A 422 18.54 -7.68 6.06
N ALA A 423 19.08 -8.73 6.69
CA ALA A 423 19.25 -8.79 8.14
C ALA A 423 20.17 -7.68 8.67
N LEU A 424 21.30 -7.46 7.98
CA LEU A 424 22.27 -6.40 8.33
C LEU A 424 21.78 -5.00 7.94
N ALA A 425 20.93 -4.88 6.92
CA ALA A 425 20.31 -3.63 6.50
C ALA A 425 19.22 -3.14 7.47
N GLY A 426 18.80 -4.00 8.41
CA GLY A 426 17.90 -3.61 9.51
C GLY A 426 16.52 -4.23 9.48
N LEU A 427 16.22 -5.13 8.54
CA LEU A 427 14.96 -5.87 8.52
C LEU A 427 14.79 -6.71 9.80
N ASP A 428 13.57 -6.84 10.31
CA ASP A 428 13.25 -7.62 11.53
C ASP A 428 12.31 -8.81 11.28
N MET A 429 11.46 -8.73 10.26
CA MET A 429 10.48 -9.76 9.93
C MET A 429 10.35 -9.99 8.42
N ALA A 430 10.54 -11.22 7.96
CA ALA A 430 10.32 -11.59 6.56
C ALA A 430 8.91 -12.16 6.36
N MET A 431 8.11 -11.56 5.46
CA MET A 431 6.76 -12.01 5.13
C MET A 431 6.63 -12.31 3.63
N PRO A 432 5.92 -13.40 3.24
CA PRO A 432 5.39 -14.47 4.08
C PRO A 432 6.46 -15.50 4.49
N GLY A 433 7.73 -15.25 4.18
CA GLY A 433 8.89 -16.09 4.54
C GLY A 433 9.59 -16.77 3.36
N ASP A 434 8.87 -17.01 2.27
CA ASP A 434 9.42 -17.57 1.03
C ASP A 434 10.28 -16.57 0.25
N THR A 435 11.07 -17.07 -0.71
CA THR A 435 11.65 -16.26 -1.78
C THR A 435 10.61 -15.88 -2.85
N GLN A 436 10.97 -15.02 -3.80
CA GLN A 436 10.09 -14.54 -4.89
C GLN A 436 9.47 -15.66 -5.72
N VAL A 437 10.13 -16.82 -5.74
CA VAL A 437 9.63 -18.03 -6.38
C VAL A 437 9.30 -19.00 -5.24
N PRO A 438 8.08 -18.96 -4.68
CA PRO A 438 7.69 -19.73 -3.50
C PRO A 438 7.44 -21.20 -3.86
N ILE A 439 8.39 -21.80 -4.58
CA ILE A 439 8.34 -23.14 -5.14
C ILE A 439 9.44 -23.95 -4.46
N GLY A 440 9.07 -24.67 -3.40
CA GLY A 440 9.88 -25.74 -2.82
C GLY A 440 10.36 -25.46 -1.41
N GLY A 441 9.67 -24.57 -0.69
CA GLY A 441 10.08 -24.14 0.64
C GLY A 441 11.42 -23.39 0.63
N GLN A 442 11.70 -22.65 -0.45
CA GLN A 442 12.89 -21.82 -0.51
C GLN A 442 12.66 -20.55 0.29
N THR A 443 13.61 -20.20 1.14
CA THR A 443 13.53 -19.05 2.04
C THR A 443 14.89 -18.38 2.16
N TYR A 444 14.90 -17.07 2.33
CA TYR A 444 16.13 -16.34 2.66
C TYR A 444 16.46 -16.39 4.15
N TRP A 445 15.44 -16.58 5.01
CA TRP A 445 15.55 -16.69 6.46
C TRP A 445 15.10 -18.08 6.93
N MET A 446 14.52 -18.21 8.14
CA MET A 446 14.24 -19.51 8.76
C MET A 446 15.51 -20.39 8.80
N TYR A 447 15.52 -21.53 8.10
CA TYR A 447 16.67 -22.42 7.92
C TYR A 447 17.96 -21.65 7.62
N GLU A 448 17.88 -20.71 6.68
CA GLU A 448 19.05 -19.99 6.17
C GLU A 448 19.57 -18.95 7.17
N LEU A 449 18.69 -18.30 7.93
CA LEU A 449 19.11 -17.37 8.99
C LEU A 449 19.76 -18.12 10.17
N THR A 450 19.19 -19.26 10.58
CA THR A 450 19.82 -20.14 11.59
C THR A 450 21.23 -20.54 11.18
N ARG A 451 21.40 -20.97 9.92
CA ARG A 451 22.71 -21.34 9.36
C ARG A 451 23.67 -20.15 9.34
N ALA A 452 23.19 -18.97 8.95
CA ALA A 452 23.98 -17.75 8.85
C ALA A 452 24.46 -17.24 10.22
N VAL A 453 23.68 -17.46 11.29
CA VAL A 453 24.15 -17.15 12.66
C VAL A 453 25.22 -18.14 13.11
N LEU A 454 25.01 -19.45 12.92
CA LEU A 454 25.98 -20.47 13.34
C LEU A 454 27.32 -20.35 12.61
N ASN A 455 27.32 -19.92 11.35
CA ASN A 455 28.54 -19.72 10.57
C ASN A 455 29.18 -18.32 10.76
N GLY A 456 28.58 -17.46 11.58
CA GLY A 456 29.09 -16.12 11.89
C GLY A 456 28.87 -15.06 10.82
N SER A 457 28.06 -15.34 9.79
CA SER A 457 27.70 -14.36 8.74
C SER A 457 26.69 -13.32 9.22
N VAL A 458 25.80 -13.69 10.15
CA VAL A 458 24.89 -12.77 10.83
C VAL A 458 25.22 -12.79 12.32
N PRO A 459 25.52 -11.64 12.95
CA PRO A 459 25.75 -11.58 14.39
C PRO A 459 24.50 -12.01 15.17
N LEU A 460 24.66 -12.83 16.21
CA LEU A 460 23.54 -13.26 17.07
C LEU A 460 22.83 -12.07 17.74
N GLU A 461 23.58 -11.02 18.10
CA GLU A 461 23.04 -9.78 18.64
C GLU A 461 22.03 -9.11 17.70
N ARG A 462 22.22 -9.25 16.37
CA ARG A 462 21.27 -8.72 15.39
C ARG A 462 19.94 -9.47 15.48
N VAL A 463 19.97 -10.80 15.54
CA VAL A 463 18.75 -11.62 15.66
C VAL A 463 18.08 -11.43 17.02
N ASN A 464 18.87 -11.26 18.09
CA ASN A 464 18.34 -10.92 19.41
C ASN A 464 17.57 -9.59 19.39
N ASP A 465 18.07 -8.57 18.68
CA ASP A 465 17.36 -7.29 18.51
C ASP A 465 16.06 -7.46 17.69
N MET A 466 16.08 -8.22 16.59
CA MET A 466 14.87 -8.51 15.79
C MET A 466 13.77 -9.14 16.68
N ALA A 467 14.13 -10.21 17.40
CA ALA A 467 13.24 -10.92 18.29
C ALA A 467 12.75 -10.02 19.43
N THR A 468 13.62 -9.17 19.98
CA THR A 468 13.26 -8.25 21.08
C THR A 468 12.27 -7.19 20.61
N ARG A 469 12.45 -6.60 19.42
CA ARG A 469 11.49 -5.64 18.85
C ARG A 469 10.10 -6.26 18.69
N ILE A 470 10.03 -7.45 18.09
CA ILE A 470 8.76 -8.16 17.88
C ILE A 470 8.05 -8.43 19.21
N LEU A 471 8.76 -9.00 20.19
CA LEU A 471 8.16 -9.35 21.49
C LEU A 471 7.88 -8.12 22.36
N ALA A 472 8.69 -7.07 22.26
CA ALA A 472 8.45 -5.82 22.98
C ALA A 472 7.17 -5.14 22.46
N THR A 473 7.01 -5.03 21.13
CA THR A 473 5.80 -4.47 20.51
C THR A 473 4.57 -5.30 20.89
N ARG A 474 4.65 -6.63 20.83
CA ARG A 474 3.58 -7.53 21.30
C ARG A 474 3.18 -7.24 22.76
N SER A 475 4.17 -7.06 23.63
CA SER A 475 3.95 -6.77 25.05
C SER A 475 3.33 -5.39 25.28
N GLN A 476 3.78 -4.37 24.53
CA GLN A 476 3.24 -3.01 24.58
C GLN A 476 1.77 -2.95 24.18
N MET A 477 1.34 -3.80 23.23
CA MET A 477 -0.06 -3.93 22.83
C MET A 477 -0.89 -4.82 23.78
N GLY A 478 -0.32 -5.29 24.89
CA GLY A 478 -1.01 -6.12 25.87
C GLY A 478 -1.30 -7.56 25.41
N GLN A 479 -0.70 -8.02 24.31
CA GLN A 479 -1.03 -9.32 23.72
C GLN A 479 -0.41 -10.51 24.45
N ASP A 480 0.41 -10.25 25.47
CA ASP A 480 0.89 -11.27 26.41
C ASP A 480 -0.22 -11.75 27.37
N ALA A 481 -1.33 -11.01 27.44
CA ALA A 481 -2.42 -11.32 28.34
C ALA A 481 -3.11 -12.65 27.93
N PRO A 482 -3.51 -13.49 28.91
CA PRO A 482 -4.10 -14.80 28.62
C PRO A 482 -5.47 -14.72 27.93
N ASP A 483 -6.10 -13.54 27.95
CA ASP A 483 -7.38 -13.23 27.31
C ASP A 483 -7.24 -12.56 25.93
N TYR A 484 -6.02 -12.43 25.40
CA TYR A 484 -5.86 -12.02 24.00
C TYR A 484 -6.41 -13.13 23.07
N PRO A 485 -7.37 -12.83 22.17
CA PRO A 485 -8.02 -13.86 21.37
C PRO A 485 -7.04 -14.57 20.43
N ALA A 486 -7.21 -15.89 20.28
CA ALA A 486 -6.53 -16.64 19.23
C ALA A 486 -7.21 -16.39 17.87
N PRO A 487 -6.48 -16.52 16.75
CA PRO A 487 -7.08 -16.43 15.41
C PRO A 487 -8.26 -17.40 15.24
N ASN A 488 -9.42 -16.86 14.88
CA ASN A 488 -10.69 -17.59 14.82
C ASN A 488 -11.32 -17.62 13.41
N PHE A 489 -10.49 -17.36 12.40
CA PHE A 489 -10.83 -17.42 10.98
C PHE A 489 -9.67 -18.02 10.15
N ASP A 490 -9.95 -18.26 8.88
CA ASP A 490 -9.02 -18.74 7.86
C ASP A 490 -9.27 -18.01 6.53
N GLU A 491 -8.24 -17.45 5.89
CA GLU A 491 -8.40 -16.74 4.60
C GLU A 491 -8.53 -17.71 3.41
N ASN A 492 -8.17 -18.99 3.55
CA ASN A 492 -8.21 -19.93 2.42
C ASN A 492 -9.62 -20.44 2.10
N GLY A 493 -10.56 -20.29 3.03
CA GLY A 493 -11.90 -20.84 2.87
C GLY A 493 -12.85 -20.35 3.95
N LYS A 494 -14.15 -20.46 3.66
CA LYS A 494 -15.23 -20.03 4.57
C LYS A 494 -15.85 -21.19 5.35
N ASP A 495 -15.30 -22.40 5.22
CA ASP A 495 -15.80 -23.59 5.91
C ASP A 495 -15.41 -23.57 7.39
N GLU A 496 -16.29 -24.07 8.26
CA GLU A 496 -16.03 -24.20 9.69
C GLU A 496 -14.81 -25.10 9.96
N TYR A 497 -14.70 -26.20 9.21
CA TYR A 497 -13.74 -27.28 9.41
C TYR A 497 -12.80 -27.41 8.22
N GLY A 498 -11.49 -27.33 8.48
CA GLY A 498 -10.45 -27.26 7.46
C GLY A 498 -9.07 -27.70 7.98
N PRO A 499 -8.03 -27.67 7.11
CA PRO A 499 -6.66 -27.99 7.51
C PRO A 499 -6.11 -26.92 8.48
N LEU A 500 -5.58 -27.34 9.63
CA LEU A 500 -5.03 -26.41 10.65
C LEU A 500 -3.74 -25.72 10.20
N TYR A 501 -3.01 -26.39 9.31
CA TYR A 501 -1.86 -25.86 8.59
C TYR A 501 -2.22 -25.93 7.10
N PRO A 502 -2.93 -24.92 6.57
CA PRO A 502 -3.32 -24.92 5.16
C PRO A 502 -2.09 -25.05 4.25
N GLY A 503 -2.27 -25.61 3.05
CA GLY A 503 -1.18 -25.93 2.11
C GLY A 503 -0.22 -27.06 2.52
N SER A 504 -0.44 -27.73 3.66
CA SER A 504 0.25 -28.98 4.03
C SER A 504 -0.61 -30.19 3.65
N SER A 505 -0.05 -31.12 2.87
CA SER A 505 -0.76 -32.35 2.46
C SER A 505 -1.00 -33.34 3.60
N ASP A 506 -0.25 -33.21 4.69
CA ASP A 506 -0.34 -33.99 5.92
C ASP A 506 -0.91 -33.19 7.09
N SER A 507 -1.61 -32.09 6.79
CA SER A 507 -2.23 -31.22 7.78
C SER A 507 -3.34 -31.93 8.55
N PRO A 508 -3.36 -31.89 9.90
CA PRO A 508 -4.52 -32.29 10.66
C PRO A 508 -5.70 -31.35 10.36
N MET A 509 -6.90 -31.92 10.36
CA MET A 509 -8.13 -31.16 10.21
C MET A 509 -8.67 -30.68 11.56
N GLY A 510 -9.29 -29.52 11.60
CA GLY A 510 -9.88 -28.93 12.79
C GLY A 510 -10.79 -27.75 12.48
N VAL A 511 -11.31 -27.10 13.53
CA VAL A 511 -12.11 -25.88 13.38
C VAL A 511 -11.18 -24.72 13.02
N VAL A 512 -11.39 -24.14 11.84
CA VAL A 512 -10.58 -23.04 11.29
C VAL A 512 -11.36 -21.72 11.24
N ASN A 513 -12.68 -21.78 11.04
CA ASN A 513 -13.58 -20.63 11.15
C ASN A 513 -14.56 -20.83 12.32
N GLN A 514 -14.72 -19.80 13.16
CA GLN A 514 -15.66 -19.79 14.29
C GLN A 514 -16.79 -18.76 14.11
N PHE A 515 -16.83 -18.06 12.96
CA PHE A 515 -17.87 -17.08 12.61
C PHE A 515 -18.11 -16.00 13.68
N VAL A 516 -17.03 -15.56 14.35
CA VAL A 516 -17.12 -14.58 15.43
C VAL A 516 -17.56 -13.24 14.87
N ASP A 517 -18.71 -12.73 15.32
CA ASP A 517 -19.19 -11.39 14.97
C ASP A 517 -18.46 -10.32 15.76
N VAL A 518 -17.73 -9.46 15.04
CA VAL A 518 -16.94 -8.37 15.60
C VAL A 518 -17.47 -6.99 15.21
N THR A 519 -18.56 -6.92 14.45
CA THR A 519 -19.06 -5.69 13.81
C THR A 519 -19.58 -4.64 14.79
N ALA A 520 -20.12 -5.06 15.95
CA ALA A 520 -20.68 -4.19 16.98
C ALA A 520 -21.59 -3.09 16.37
N ASP A 521 -21.30 -1.81 16.63
CA ASP A 521 -21.97 -0.63 16.07
C ASP A 521 -21.08 0.12 15.06
N HIS A 522 -20.08 -0.56 14.49
CA HIS A 522 -19.08 0.07 13.61
C HIS A 522 -19.63 0.50 12.24
N ASP A 523 -20.80 -0.02 11.84
CA ASP A 523 -21.55 0.47 10.68
C ASP A 523 -21.88 1.96 10.80
N SER A 524 -22.16 2.45 12.01
CA SER A 524 -22.40 3.87 12.29
C SER A 524 -21.15 4.72 12.03
N VAL A 525 -19.97 4.22 12.37
CA VAL A 525 -18.69 4.87 12.11
C VAL A 525 -18.39 4.87 10.62
N ALA A 526 -18.53 3.72 9.95
CA ALA A 526 -18.36 3.60 8.51
C ALA A 526 -19.27 4.57 7.75
N ARG A 527 -20.55 4.65 8.15
CA ARG A 527 -21.53 5.59 7.57
C ARG A 527 -21.15 7.03 7.81
N GLN A 528 -20.73 7.40 9.02
CA GLN A 528 -20.36 8.78 9.34
C GLN A 528 -19.13 9.22 8.54
N VAL A 529 -18.11 8.35 8.41
CA VAL A 529 -16.94 8.63 7.57
C VAL A 529 -17.35 8.79 6.11
N ALA A 530 -18.17 7.89 5.56
CA ALA A 530 -18.65 7.99 4.18
C ALA A 530 -19.45 9.28 3.94
N GLN A 531 -20.37 9.61 4.85
CA GLN A 531 -21.23 10.80 4.74
C GLN A 531 -20.42 12.10 4.81
N GLU A 532 -19.52 12.22 5.78
CA GLU A 532 -18.72 13.43 5.98
C GLU A 532 -17.58 13.59 4.97
N ALA A 533 -17.32 12.56 4.16
CA ALA A 533 -16.37 12.57 3.05
C ALA A 533 -16.99 12.89 1.70
N ILE A 534 -18.33 12.97 1.60
CA ILE A 534 -18.99 13.35 0.34
C ILE A 534 -18.65 14.81 0.04
N THR A 535 -17.87 14.99 -1.02
CA THR A 535 -17.36 16.29 -1.45
C THR A 535 -18.23 16.83 -2.58
N MET A 536 -19.02 17.87 -2.28
CA MET A 536 -19.83 18.54 -3.28
C MET A 536 -18.98 19.57 -4.04
N LEU A 537 -18.75 19.35 -5.33
CA LEU A 537 -17.89 20.22 -6.16
C LEU A 537 -18.67 21.39 -6.75
N LYS A 538 -19.95 21.15 -7.09
CA LYS A 538 -20.84 22.07 -7.78
C LYS A 538 -22.27 21.92 -7.24
N ASN A 539 -23.00 23.01 -7.12
CA ASN A 539 -24.43 23.00 -6.78
C ASN A 539 -25.14 24.28 -7.30
N ASP A 540 -25.29 24.36 -8.61
CA ASP A 540 -25.92 25.49 -9.28
C ASP A 540 -27.42 25.52 -9.03
N ALA A 541 -27.99 26.74 -8.94
CA ALA A 541 -29.40 27.00 -8.67
C ALA A 541 -29.92 26.38 -7.34
N GLY A 542 -29.04 25.86 -6.49
CA GLY A 542 -29.43 25.18 -5.26
C GLY A 542 -30.27 23.92 -5.52
N LEU A 543 -29.95 23.15 -6.58
CA LEU A 543 -30.68 21.92 -6.90
C LEU A 543 -30.65 20.90 -5.76
N LEU A 544 -29.51 20.77 -5.08
CA LEU A 544 -29.40 19.99 -3.85
C LEU A 544 -29.57 20.89 -2.62
N PRO A 545 -30.24 20.41 -1.54
CA PRO A 545 -30.81 19.05 -1.41
C PRO A 545 -32.11 18.85 -2.23
N LEU A 546 -32.35 17.60 -2.64
CA LEU A 546 -33.53 17.18 -3.40
C LEU A 546 -34.79 17.12 -2.52
N ASP A 547 -35.92 17.38 -3.14
CA ASP A 547 -37.25 17.13 -2.57
C ASP A 547 -37.70 15.68 -2.84
N THR A 548 -38.52 15.11 -1.96
CA THR A 548 -38.98 13.71 -2.06
C THR A 548 -40.25 13.52 -2.89
N THR A 549 -40.89 14.60 -3.35
CA THR A 549 -42.17 14.58 -4.09
C THR A 549 -42.01 14.58 -5.60
N ASN A 550 -40.83 14.94 -6.12
CA ASN A 550 -40.55 14.93 -7.55
C ASN A 550 -40.07 13.55 -8.01
N PRO A 551 -40.48 13.10 -9.22
CA PRO A 551 -39.92 11.90 -9.82
C PRO A 551 -38.41 12.01 -10.02
N LEU A 552 -37.69 10.92 -9.76
CA LEU A 552 -36.24 10.84 -9.99
C LEU A 552 -35.91 9.80 -11.06
N TYR A 553 -35.01 10.18 -11.97
CA TYR A 553 -34.50 9.30 -13.02
C TYR A 553 -33.04 8.99 -12.75
N ILE A 554 -32.73 7.73 -12.49
CA ILE A 554 -31.39 7.29 -12.10
C ILE A 554 -30.76 6.52 -13.24
N PHE A 555 -29.51 6.83 -13.56
CA PHE A 555 -28.75 6.24 -14.65
C PHE A 555 -27.38 5.77 -14.17
N GLY A 556 -26.83 4.76 -14.86
CA GLY A 556 -25.52 4.19 -14.57
C GLY A 556 -25.63 2.96 -13.68
N THR A 557 -24.88 1.91 -14.03
CA THR A 557 -24.88 0.63 -13.30
C THR A 557 -24.30 0.79 -11.89
N ALA A 558 -23.46 1.80 -11.70
CA ALA A 558 -22.87 2.20 -10.43
C ALA A 558 -23.88 2.57 -9.32
N ALA A 559 -25.16 2.75 -9.66
CA ALA A 559 -26.21 2.99 -8.69
C ALA A 559 -26.65 1.73 -7.92
N GLN A 560 -26.36 0.51 -8.41
CA GLN A 560 -26.77 -0.74 -7.76
C GLN A 560 -25.60 -1.61 -7.32
N VAL A 561 -25.80 -2.51 -6.34
CA VAL A 561 -24.81 -3.56 -6.04
C VAL A 561 -24.56 -4.42 -7.27
N ASN A 562 -23.33 -4.94 -7.42
CA ASN A 562 -23.01 -5.94 -8.44
C ASN A 562 -24.10 -7.03 -8.50
N PRO A 563 -24.83 -7.20 -9.63
CA PRO A 563 -25.91 -8.16 -9.73
C PRO A 563 -25.46 -9.62 -9.57
N ASP A 564 -24.17 -9.90 -9.75
CA ASP A 564 -23.61 -11.24 -9.54
C ASP A 564 -23.27 -11.49 -8.05
N GLY A 565 -23.38 -10.46 -7.20
CA GLY A 565 -23.04 -10.48 -5.79
C GLY A 565 -21.90 -9.52 -5.44
N ALA A 566 -21.99 -8.85 -4.28
CA ALA A 566 -21.02 -7.84 -3.84
C ALA A 566 -19.56 -8.34 -3.76
N ASN A 567 -19.37 -9.65 -3.50
CA ASN A 567 -18.07 -10.30 -3.41
C ASN A 567 -17.77 -11.25 -4.59
N ASN A 568 -18.52 -11.17 -5.71
CA ASN A 568 -18.36 -12.10 -6.83
C ASN A 568 -16.96 -12.04 -7.47
N CYS A 569 -16.28 -10.90 -7.35
CA CYS A 569 -14.90 -10.72 -7.81
C CYS A 569 -13.94 -10.90 -6.63
N SER A 570 -12.99 -11.85 -6.77
CA SER A 570 -11.88 -12.04 -5.84
C SER A 570 -11.14 -10.73 -5.64
N ASP A 571 -10.86 -10.37 -4.39
CA ASP A 571 -10.17 -9.12 -4.02
C ASP A 571 -10.74 -7.87 -4.70
N ARG A 572 -12.04 -7.92 -5.01
CA ARG A 572 -12.79 -6.85 -5.69
C ARG A 572 -12.23 -6.48 -7.07
N ALA A 573 -11.53 -7.40 -7.74
CA ALA A 573 -10.88 -7.19 -9.04
C ALA A 573 -11.85 -7.13 -10.24
N CYS A 574 -12.87 -6.27 -10.13
CA CYS A 574 -13.77 -5.87 -11.20
C CYS A 574 -14.45 -4.55 -10.84
N ASN A 575 -14.78 -3.74 -11.85
CA ASN A 575 -15.59 -2.54 -11.66
C ASN A 575 -17.02 -2.83 -12.15
N LYS A 576 -17.86 -3.48 -11.33
CA LYS A 576 -19.25 -3.82 -11.71
C LYS A 576 -20.22 -3.44 -10.62
N GLY A 577 -21.17 -2.55 -10.95
CA GLY A 577 -22.09 -1.98 -9.98
C GLY A 577 -21.43 -0.89 -9.14
N THR A 578 -21.97 -0.65 -7.94
CA THR A 578 -21.53 0.41 -7.03
C THR A 578 -20.12 0.13 -6.51
N LEU A 579 -19.27 1.16 -6.55
CA LEU A 579 -17.86 1.06 -6.18
C LEU A 579 -17.67 1.53 -4.75
N GLY A 580 -17.60 0.58 -3.81
CA GLY A 580 -17.38 0.87 -2.38
C GLY A 580 -15.90 0.83 -1.94
N GLN A 581 -15.03 0.17 -2.71
CA GLN A 581 -13.60 -0.01 -2.44
C GLN A 581 -12.87 -0.34 -3.75
N GLY A 582 -11.56 -0.05 -3.84
CA GLY A 582 -10.73 -0.53 -4.96
C GLY A 582 -10.30 -1.99 -4.76
N TRP A 583 -9.49 -2.51 -5.69
CA TRP A 583 -9.11 -3.94 -5.68
C TRP A 583 -7.73 -4.24 -5.07
N GLY A 584 -7.53 -5.52 -4.70
CA GLY A 584 -6.28 -6.07 -4.18
C GLY A 584 -6.30 -6.33 -2.67
N SER A 585 -5.10 -6.45 -2.08
CA SER A 585 -4.92 -6.71 -0.63
C SER A 585 -5.55 -5.65 0.28
N GLY A 586 -5.75 -4.43 -0.22
CA GLY A 586 -6.42 -3.35 0.50
C GLY A 586 -7.92 -3.54 0.70
N SER A 587 -8.52 -4.62 0.19
CA SER A 587 -9.96 -4.86 0.17
C SER A 587 -10.46 -5.75 1.31
N VAL A 588 -11.77 -5.74 1.56
CA VAL A 588 -12.47 -6.54 2.58
C VAL A 588 -13.73 -7.16 1.97
N ASP A 589 -14.13 -8.35 2.42
CA ASP A 589 -15.38 -8.98 1.98
C ASP A 589 -16.60 -8.30 2.59
N TYR A 590 -17.57 -7.93 1.75
CA TYR A 590 -18.83 -7.34 2.18
C TYR A 590 -19.73 -8.37 2.87
N MET A 591 -20.15 -8.08 4.11
CA MET A 591 -21.32 -8.77 4.72
C MET A 591 -22.64 -8.18 4.21
N ARG A 592 -22.58 -6.89 3.84
CA ARG A 592 -23.64 -6.11 3.20
C ARG A 592 -22.97 -4.98 2.42
N LEU A 593 -23.62 -4.54 1.36
CA LEU A 593 -23.29 -3.30 0.67
C LEU A 593 -24.61 -2.59 0.37
N ASP A 594 -24.83 -1.44 1.01
CA ASP A 594 -25.98 -0.60 0.69
C ASP A 594 -25.72 0.12 -0.62
N ASP A 595 -26.54 -0.12 -1.63
CA ASP A 595 -26.42 0.61 -2.90
C ASP A 595 -27.20 1.93 -2.91
N PRO A 596 -26.76 2.90 -3.73
CA PRO A 596 -27.47 4.15 -3.93
C PRO A 596 -28.94 3.99 -4.34
N ILE A 597 -29.26 3.11 -5.30
CA ILE A 597 -30.62 2.97 -5.81
C ILE A 597 -31.59 2.47 -4.74
N GLY A 598 -31.19 1.49 -3.94
CA GLY A 598 -31.98 0.97 -2.84
C GLY A 598 -32.21 2.01 -1.76
N ALA A 599 -31.20 2.84 -1.46
CA ALA A 599 -31.33 3.93 -0.50
C ALA A 599 -32.26 5.06 -0.99
N ILE A 600 -32.18 5.43 -2.28
CA ILE A 600 -33.04 6.46 -2.86
C ILE A 600 -34.51 6.01 -2.94
N ARG A 601 -34.77 4.76 -3.33
CA ARG A 601 -36.13 4.17 -3.35
C ARG A 601 -36.81 4.09 -1.99
N LYS A 602 -36.04 4.14 -0.89
CA LYS A 602 -36.60 4.25 0.47
C LYS A 602 -37.09 5.67 0.79
N ARG A 603 -36.71 6.68 0.00
CA ARG A 603 -37.03 8.10 0.22
C ARG A 603 -38.05 8.65 -0.77
N VAL A 604 -38.05 8.15 -2.01
CA VAL A 604 -38.89 8.64 -3.10
C VAL A 604 -39.69 7.48 -3.67
N GLU A 605 -41.01 7.68 -3.81
CA GLU A 605 -41.91 6.65 -4.35
C GLU A 605 -41.75 6.47 -5.87
N ASP A 606 -41.60 7.59 -6.61
CA ASP A 606 -41.49 7.60 -8.07
C ASP A 606 -40.01 7.67 -8.51
N VAL A 607 -39.38 6.50 -8.65
CA VAL A 607 -37.99 6.36 -9.08
C VAL A 607 -37.90 5.46 -10.31
N THR A 608 -37.50 6.04 -11.43
CA THR A 608 -37.17 5.28 -12.64
C THR A 608 -35.67 4.99 -12.66
N PHE A 609 -35.28 3.71 -12.73
CA PHE A 609 -33.88 3.30 -12.77
C PHE A 609 -33.52 2.66 -14.11
N HIS A 610 -32.58 3.27 -14.80
CA HIS A 610 -31.96 2.76 -16.01
C HIS A 610 -30.60 2.13 -15.65
N ASN A 611 -30.62 0.83 -15.40
CA ASN A 611 -29.44 0.05 -15.04
C ASN A 611 -28.56 -0.23 -16.28
N SER A 612 -28.00 0.82 -16.85
CA SER A 612 -27.12 0.78 -18.01
C SER A 612 -26.20 2.00 -18.00
N ASP A 613 -24.97 1.82 -18.47
CA ASP A 613 -24.03 2.91 -18.69
C ASP A 613 -24.18 3.55 -20.09
N THR A 614 -25.19 3.12 -20.85
CA THR A 614 -25.61 3.75 -22.11
C THR A 614 -26.93 4.48 -21.91
N PHE A 615 -27.01 5.73 -22.37
CA PHE A 615 -28.23 6.50 -22.25
C PHE A 615 -29.39 5.89 -23.09
N PRO A 616 -30.59 5.66 -22.52
CA PRO A 616 -31.68 5.01 -23.24
C PRO A 616 -32.25 5.88 -24.38
N SER A 617 -32.28 5.33 -25.60
CA SER A 617 -32.69 6.06 -26.81
C SER A 617 -34.18 6.45 -26.84
N GLU A 618 -35.02 5.76 -26.07
CA GLU A 618 -36.46 5.99 -25.96
C GLU A 618 -36.80 7.27 -25.19
N ILE A 619 -35.86 7.79 -24.38
CA ILE A 619 -36.04 9.04 -23.64
C ILE A 619 -35.77 10.21 -24.58
N THR A 620 -36.84 10.79 -25.12
CA THR A 620 -36.75 11.84 -26.14
C THR A 620 -37.05 13.24 -25.62
N THR A 621 -37.96 13.38 -24.64
CA THR A 621 -38.35 14.69 -24.09
C THR A 621 -38.77 14.57 -22.61
N PRO A 622 -37.81 14.62 -21.68
CA PRO A 622 -38.09 14.80 -20.25
C PRO A 622 -38.79 16.13 -19.98
N LYS A 623 -39.46 16.25 -18.82
CA LYS A 623 -39.98 17.52 -18.34
C LYS A 623 -38.86 18.40 -17.81
N ASP A 624 -39.12 19.71 -17.75
CA ASP A 624 -38.14 20.70 -17.32
C ASP A 624 -37.73 20.58 -15.84
N ASP A 625 -38.62 20.05 -15.01
CA ASP A 625 -38.45 19.80 -13.58
C ASP A 625 -37.93 18.40 -13.25
N ASP A 626 -37.88 17.49 -14.23
CA ASP A 626 -37.32 16.15 -14.03
C ASP A 626 -35.84 16.25 -13.64
N VAL A 627 -35.43 15.44 -12.66
CA VAL A 627 -34.05 15.35 -12.18
C VAL A 627 -33.45 14.02 -12.60
N ALA A 628 -32.34 14.09 -13.35
CA ALA A 628 -31.52 12.94 -13.69
C ALA A 628 -30.32 12.83 -12.75
N ILE A 629 -30.17 11.70 -12.07
CA ILE A 629 -29.02 11.39 -11.22
C ILE A 629 -28.16 10.34 -11.92
N ILE A 630 -26.94 10.72 -12.27
CA ILE A 630 -26.00 9.87 -13.03
C ILE A 630 -24.93 9.37 -12.08
N PHE A 631 -24.82 8.05 -11.96
CA PHE A 631 -23.77 7.40 -11.20
C PHE A 631 -22.64 6.96 -12.13
N ILE A 632 -21.42 7.39 -11.82
CA ILE A 632 -20.22 7.04 -12.58
C ILE A 632 -19.13 6.49 -11.65
N THR A 633 -18.25 5.66 -12.20
CA THR A 633 -17.13 5.07 -11.47
C THR A 633 -15.79 5.33 -12.16
N SER A 634 -14.72 5.25 -11.40
CA SER A 634 -13.36 5.08 -11.93
C SER A 634 -12.53 4.38 -10.89
N ASP A 635 -12.03 3.21 -11.25
CA ASP A 635 -11.46 2.23 -10.34
C ASP A 635 -9.96 2.02 -10.57
N SER A 636 -9.28 1.47 -9.58
CA SER A 636 -7.87 1.06 -9.61
C SER A 636 -7.57 0.13 -8.44
N GLY A 637 -6.39 -0.48 -8.43
CA GLY A 637 -5.98 -1.29 -7.28
C GLY A 637 -4.58 -1.83 -7.39
N GLU A 638 -4.33 -2.92 -6.68
CA GLU A 638 -3.03 -3.57 -6.66
C GLU A 638 -2.65 -4.21 -8.01
N GLY A 639 -1.36 -4.11 -8.39
CA GLY A 639 -0.83 -4.61 -9.66
C GLY A 639 -0.78 -6.13 -9.83
N SER A 640 -1.27 -6.89 -8.84
CA SER A 640 -1.47 -8.35 -8.93
C SER A 640 -2.61 -8.73 -9.88
N TYR A 641 -3.52 -7.78 -10.17
CA TYR A 641 -4.66 -7.95 -11.04
C TYR A 641 -4.58 -7.01 -12.24
N ARG A 642 -5.18 -7.47 -13.34
CA ARG A 642 -5.46 -6.63 -14.51
C ARG A 642 -6.96 -6.56 -14.73
N VAL A 643 -7.54 -5.37 -14.60
CA VAL A 643 -8.99 -5.16 -14.71
C VAL A 643 -9.27 -4.23 -15.89
N GLU A 644 -10.00 -4.75 -16.89
CA GLU A 644 -10.39 -3.99 -18.10
C GLU A 644 -9.21 -3.27 -18.78
N GLY A 645 -8.06 -3.93 -18.83
CA GLY A 645 -6.84 -3.40 -19.42
C GLY A 645 -5.91 -2.67 -18.45
N ASN A 646 -6.38 -2.28 -17.26
CA ASN A 646 -5.63 -1.54 -16.25
C ASN A 646 -4.77 -2.48 -15.38
N HIS A 647 -3.46 -2.23 -15.26
CA HIS A 647 -2.49 -3.11 -14.59
C HIS A 647 -2.23 -2.69 -13.13
N GLY A 648 -3.30 -2.58 -12.34
CA GLY A 648 -3.28 -1.93 -11.03
C GLY A 648 -3.43 -0.41 -11.17
N ASP A 649 -2.47 0.21 -11.86
CA ASP A 649 -2.54 1.63 -12.24
C ASP A 649 -3.63 1.89 -13.29
N ARG A 650 -4.16 3.12 -13.35
CA ARG A 650 -5.15 3.56 -14.34
C ARG A 650 -4.51 3.84 -15.71
N ASP A 651 -3.76 2.89 -16.26
CA ASP A 651 -3.00 3.05 -17.51
C ASP A 651 -3.90 3.01 -18.75
N ALA A 652 -4.92 2.15 -18.78
CA ALA A 652 -5.85 2.04 -19.90
C ALA A 652 -6.98 3.08 -19.84
N SER A 653 -7.55 3.30 -18.65
CA SER A 653 -8.66 4.23 -18.42
C SER A 653 -8.23 5.70 -18.29
N GLY A 654 -6.99 5.95 -17.85
CA GLY A 654 -6.51 7.28 -17.51
C GLY A 654 -7.30 7.92 -16.37
N LEU A 655 -7.49 9.24 -16.43
CA LEU A 655 -8.24 10.00 -15.43
C LEU A 655 -9.70 10.23 -15.86
N TYR A 656 -10.31 9.29 -16.57
CA TYR A 656 -11.68 9.40 -17.06
C TYR A 656 -12.62 8.40 -16.35
N ALA A 657 -13.92 8.66 -16.44
CA ALA A 657 -14.93 7.73 -15.94
C ALA A 657 -14.93 6.44 -16.78
N TRP A 658 -15.06 5.30 -16.10
CA TRP A 658 -15.15 3.98 -16.73
C TRP A 658 -16.52 3.77 -17.38
N HIS A 659 -16.62 2.73 -18.21
CA HIS A 659 -17.86 2.31 -18.89
C HIS A 659 -18.59 3.44 -19.63
N ASP A 660 -17.83 4.32 -20.30
CA ASP A 660 -18.37 5.49 -21.01
C ASP A 660 -19.15 6.46 -20.10
N GLY A 661 -18.86 6.49 -18.78
CA GLY A 661 -19.56 7.35 -17.82
C GLY A 661 -19.56 8.83 -18.17
N ASP A 662 -18.46 9.35 -18.76
CA ASP A 662 -18.43 10.75 -19.26
C ASP A 662 -19.48 10.98 -20.35
N LYS A 663 -19.61 10.02 -21.27
CA LYS A 663 -20.57 10.08 -22.36
C LYS A 663 -22.00 9.93 -21.84
N LEU A 664 -22.23 9.08 -20.86
CA LEU A 664 -23.53 8.96 -20.19
C LEU A 664 -23.98 10.30 -19.60
N VAL A 665 -23.08 11.02 -18.92
CA VAL A 665 -23.36 12.37 -18.39
C VAL A 665 -23.69 13.34 -19.53
N GLN A 666 -22.90 13.35 -20.61
CA GLN A 666 -23.14 14.23 -21.77
C GLN A 666 -24.50 13.95 -22.43
N ASP A 667 -24.83 12.67 -22.65
CA ASP A 667 -26.09 12.26 -23.28
C ASP A 667 -27.29 12.61 -22.40
N ALA A 668 -27.19 12.43 -21.08
CA ALA A 668 -28.23 12.85 -20.14
C ALA A 668 -28.38 14.38 -20.10
N ALA A 669 -27.27 15.12 -20.07
CA ALA A 669 -27.26 16.59 -20.10
C ALA A 669 -27.81 17.17 -21.41
N ALA A 670 -27.84 16.40 -22.50
CA ALA A 670 -28.48 16.79 -23.74
C ALA A 670 -30.01 16.65 -23.72
N LYS A 671 -30.58 15.94 -22.73
CA LYS A 671 -32.02 15.67 -22.61
C LYS A 671 -32.66 16.32 -21.39
N TYR A 672 -31.98 16.29 -20.25
CA TYR A 672 -32.47 16.83 -18.98
C TYR A 672 -31.91 18.24 -18.72
N LYS A 673 -32.66 19.07 -17.99
CA LYS A 673 -32.20 20.40 -17.55
C LYS A 673 -31.55 20.38 -16.15
N ASN A 674 -31.86 19.36 -15.35
CA ASN A 674 -31.36 19.18 -13.99
C ASN A 674 -30.64 17.84 -13.87
N VAL A 675 -29.32 17.87 -14.03
CA VAL A 675 -28.46 16.68 -13.90
C VAL A 675 -27.63 16.79 -12.63
N VAL A 676 -27.69 15.75 -11.81
CA VAL A 676 -26.82 15.50 -10.66
C VAL A 676 -25.85 14.38 -11.04
N VAL A 677 -24.55 14.59 -10.88
CA VAL A 677 -23.53 13.56 -11.10
C VAL A 677 -22.96 13.12 -9.76
N VAL A 678 -22.93 11.81 -9.51
CA VAL A 678 -22.29 11.21 -8.35
C VAL A 678 -21.18 10.29 -8.84
N ALA A 679 -19.93 10.63 -8.49
CA ALA A 679 -18.77 9.82 -8.84
C ALA A 679 -18.25 9.04 -7.62
N GLN A 680 -18.16 7.73 -7.77
CA GLN A 680 -17.43 6.84 -6.85
C GLN A 680 -16.08 6.52 -7.48
N THR A 681 -14.99 7.00 -6.89
CA THR A 681 -13.68 6.93 -7.55
C THR A 681 -12.52 6.81 -6.57
N VAL A 682 -11.49 6.09 -7.03
CA VAL A 682 -10.20 5.91 -6.35
C VAL A 682 -9.33 7.17 -6.31
N GLY A 683 -9.63 8.21 -7.08
CA GLY A 683 -8.80 9.40 -7.17
C GLY A 683 -9.33 10.47 -8.14
N PRO A 684 -8.49 11.41 -8.60
CA PRO A 684 -8.94 12.50 -9.46
C PRO A 684 -9.47 12.01 -10.81
N LEU A 685 -10.42 12.78 -11.35
CA LEU A 685 -11.02 12.64 -12.68
C LEU A 685 -10.90 13.96 -13.45
N ILE A 686 -10.67 13.90 -14.77
CA ILE A 686 -10.78 15.04 -15.66
C ILE A 686 -12.25 15.22 -16.03
N LEU A 687 -12.85 16.33 -15.57
CA LEU A 687 -14.30 16.56 -15.68
C LEU A 687 -14.70 17.43 -16.90
N GLU A 688 -13.73 17.91 -17.66
CA GLU A 688 -13.91 18.95 -18.69
C GLU A 688 -14.88 18.58 -19.82
N ARG A 689 -15.20 17.29 -19.99
CA ARG A 689 -16.16 16.82 -20.99
C ARG A 689 -17.60 17.25 -20.71
N TRP A 690 -17.96 17.49 -19.45
CA TRP A 690 -19.37 17.66 -19.07
C TRP A 690 -19.63 18.62 -17.90
N VAL A 691 -18.66 18.93 -17.04
CA VAL A 691 -18.92 19.68 -15.79
C VAL A 691 -19.46 21.11 -16.00
N ASP A 692 -19.12 21.75 -17.13
CA ASP A 692 -19.60 23.09 -17.50
C ASP A 692 -20.89 23.06 -18.33
N LEU A 693 -21.42 21.88 -18.67
CA LEU A 693 -22.71 21.80 -19.35
C LEU A 693 -23.79 22.45 -18.48
N PRO A 694 -24.60 23.38 -19.00
CA PRO A 694 -25.59 24.11 -18.20
C PRO A 694 -26.60 23.21 -17.48
N ALA A 695 -26.85 22.00 -18.02
CA ALA A 695 -27.73 21.01 -17.42
C ALA A 695 -27.12 20.31 -16.20
N VAL A 696 -25.79 20.18 -16.12
CA VAL A 696 -25.10 19.59 -14.96
C VAL A 696 -25.11 20.63 -13.84
N LYS A 697 -26.04 20.46 -12.89
CA LYS A 697 -26.24 21.40 -11.79
C LYS A 697 -25.43 21.04 -10.56
N SER A 698 -25.30 19.75 -10.27
CA SER A 698 -24.64 19.31 -9.04
C SER A 698 -23.68 18.16 -9.32
N VAL A 699 -22.53 18.18 -8.65
CA VAL A 699 -21.49 17.15 -8.78
C VAL A 699 -20.98 16.78 -7.40
N LEU A 700 -21.03 15.50 -7.06
CA LEU A 700 -20.55 14.95 -5.80
C LEU A 700 -19.49 13.88 -6.06
N ILE A 701 -18.39 13.94 -5.31
CA ILE A 701 -17.41 12.87 -5.24
C ILE A 701 -17.64 12.12 -3.93
N ALA A 702 -18.09 10.88 -4.03
CA ALA A 702 -18.31 9.98 -2.88
C ALA A 702 -17.08 9.11 -2.57
N HIS A 703 -16.04 9.18 -3.42
CA HIS A 703 -14.84 8.35 -3.34
C HIS A 703 -15.20 6.85 -3.20
N LEU A 704 -14.71 6.19 -2.15
CA LEU A 704 -14.92 4.77 -1.82
C LEU A 704 -15.60 4.65 -0.44
N PRO A 705 -16.94 4.62 -0.38
CA PRO A 705 -17.71 4.74 0.86
C PRO A 705 -17.83 3.46 1.70
N GLY A 706 -17.19 2.36 1.31
CA GLY A 706 -17.33 1.07 2.00
C GLY A 706 -18.77 0.53 1.96
N GLN A 707 -19.20 -0.18 3.00
CA GLN A 707 -20.51 -0.85 3.02
C GLN A 707 -21.72 0.09 3.10
N GLU A 708 -21.52 1.37 3.43
CA GLU A 708 -22.58 2.36 3.69
C GLU A 708 -22.81 3.32 2.51
N ALA A 709 -22.46 2.89 1.29
CA ALA A 709 -22.49 3.72 0.09
C ALA A 709 -23.84 4.40 -0.16
N GLY A 710 -24.93 3.64 -0.09
CA GLY A 710 -26.26 4.13 -0.39
C GLY A 710 -26.80 5.07 0.67
N ARG A 711 -26.81 4.64 1.94
CA ARG A 711 -27.43 5.41 3.02
C ARG A 711 -26.71 6.73 3.27
N SER A 712 -25.37 6.72 3.32
CA SER A 712 -24.58 7.94 3.52
C SER A 712 -24.85 8.97 2.42
N LEU A 713 -24.92 8.52 1.15
CA LEU A 713 -25.24 9.37 0.01
C LEU A 713 -26.67 9.91 0.05
N ALA A 714 -27.65 9.05 0.32
CA ALA A 714 -29.05 9.48 0.38
C ALA A 714 -29.28 10.55 1.45
N GLU A 715 -28.66 10.40 2.63
CA GLU A 715 -28.75 11.41 3.70
C GLU A 715 -28.19 12.78 3.25
N VAL A 716 -27.17 12.81 2.39
CA VAL A 716 -26.67 14.06 1.78
C VAL A 716 -27.62 14.56 0.69
N LEU A 717 -27.98 13.71 -0.30
CA LEU A 717 -28.82 14.10 -1.43
C LEU A 717 -30.14 14.75 -1.00
N PHE A 718 -30.73 14.29 0.10
CA PHE A 718 -32.01 14.79 0.62
C PHE A 718 -31.87 15.78 1.79
N GLY A 719 -30.63 16.16 2.16
CA GLY A 719 -30.40 17.25 3.11
C GLY A 719 -30.55 16.89 4.60
N ASP A 720 -30.57 15.61 4.96
CA ASP A 720 -30.46 15.20 6.37
C ASP A 720 -29.09 15.53 6.94
N ALA A 721 -28.07 15.50 6.09
CA ALA A 721 -26.72 15.95 6.39
C ALA A 721 -26.25 16.94 5.31
N SER A 722 -25.65 18.04 5.75
CA SER A 722 -24.97 18.94 4.81
C SER A 722 -23.64 18.34 4.37
N PRO A 723 -23.30 18.38 3.07
CA PRO A 723 -21.99 17.96 2.62
C PRO A 723 -20.92 18.83 3.30
N CYS A 724 -19.85 18.17 3.73
CA CYS A 724 -18.72 18.77 4.41
C CYS A 724 -17.40 18.03 4.12
N GLY A 725 -17.38 17.21 3.07
CA GLY A 725 -16.16 16.61 2.54
C GLY A 725 -15.37 17.62 1.72
N HIS A 726 -14.06 17.46 1.71
CA HIS A 726 -13.11 18.29 0.97
C HIS A 726 -12.23 17.39 0.10
N LEU A 727 -11.82 17.87 -1.09
CA LEU A 727 -10.95 17.08 -1.96
C LEU A 727 -9.56 16.89 -1.32
N PRO A 728 -9.08 15.65 -1.14
CA PRO A 728 -7.74 15.38 -0.60
C PRO A 728 -6.64 15.42 -1.69
N TYR A 729 -6.97 15.90 -2.89
CA TYR A 729 -6.11 16.10 -4.06
C TYR A 729 -6.70 17.22 -4.94
N SER A 730 -5.94 17.71 -5.91
CA SER A 730 -6.44 18.68 -6.90
C SER A 730 -7.08 17.96 -8.09
N ILE A 731 -8.14 18.52 -8.65
CA ILE A 731 -8.69 18.10 -9.95
C ILE A 731 -8.21 19.07 -11.03
N VAL A 732 -7.36 18.59 -11.93
CA VAL A 732 -6.82 19.36 -13.06
C VAL A 732 -7.81 19.41 -14.23
N LYS A 733 -7.64 20.40 -15.11
CA LYS A 733 -8.41 20.47 -16.36
C LYS A 733 -7.84 19.53 -17.41
N ARG A 734 -6.52 19.37 -17.41
CA ARG A 734 -5.80 18.47 -18.30
C ARG A 734 -4.69 17.80 -17.53
N GLU A 735 -4.36 16.58 -17.92
CA GLU A 735 -3.29 15.86 -17.24
C GLU A 735 -1.93 16.54 -17.41
N GLU A 736 -1.70 17.18 -18.57
CA GLU A 736 -0.48 17.92 -18.89
C GLU A 736 -0.31 19.21 -18.06
N ASP A 737 -1.29 19.57 -17.23
CA ASP A 737 -1.13 20.62 -16.23
C ASP A 737 -0.17 20.18 -15.09
N MET A 738 0.09 18.86 -14.98
CA MET A 738 1.12 18.25 -14.11
C MET A 738 2.37 17.86 -14.91
N PRO A 739 3.56 17.76 -14.28
CA PRO A 739 4.79 17.45 -15.01
C PRO A 739 4.80 16.00 -15.50
N ARG A 740 5.51 15.73 -16.60
CA ARG A 740 5.64 14.36 -17.15
C ARG A 740 6.18 13.35 -16.14
N SER A 741 7.08 13.76 -15.24
CA SER A 741 7.58 12.90 -14.17
C SER A 741 6.47 12.41 -13.23
N VAL A 742 5.37 13.15 -13.10
CA VAL A 742 4.19 12.81 -12.29
C VAL A 742 3.13 12.04 -13.09
N THR A 743 2.97 12.32 -14.38
CA THR A 743 1.87 11.75 -15.18
C THR A 743 2.25 10.50 -15.95
N GLU A 744 3.52 10.34 -16.33
CA GLU A 744 3.98 9.16 -17.04
C GLU A 744 4.18 7.98 -16.10
N LEU A 745 3.50 6.87 -16.39
CA LEU A 745 3.73 5.59 -15.74
C LEU A 745 4.91 4.87 -16.40
N ILE A 746 5.76 4.23 -15.60
CA ILE A 746 6.82 3.38 -16.14
C ILE A 746 6.17 2.18 -16.86
N SER A 747 6.49 2.02 -18.14
CA SER A 747 5.94 0.94 -18.98
C SER A 747 7.01 0.11 -19.71
N ASN A 748 8.31 0.42 -19.53
CA ASN A 748 9.38 -0.24 -20.28
C ASN A 748 10.03 -1.38 -19.48
N THR A 749 10.15 -2.54 -20.13
CA THR A 749 10.82 -3.77 -19.66
C THR A 749 12.26 -3.85 -20.16
N ALA A 750 13.00 -2.73 -20.19
CA ALA A 750 14.41 -2.76 -20.56
C ALA A 750 15.16 -3.80 -19.71
N PRO A 751 16.25 -4.43 -20.20
CA PRO A 751 16.96 -5.50 -19.47
C PRO A 751 17.60 -5.05 -18.15
N ASN A 752 17.53 -3.76 -17.82
CA ASN A 752 18.05 -3.16 -16.59
C ASN A 752 16.87 -2.74 -15.71
N GLN A 753 17.14 -2.59 -14.40
CA GLN A 753 16.17 -2.06 -13.45
C GLN A 753 15.49 -0.77 -13.96
N PRO A 754 14.15 -0.72 -14.08
CA PRO A 754 13.44 0.49 -14.49
C PRO A 754 13.69 1.64 -13.50
N GLN A 755 13.75 2.88 -14.01
CA GLN A 755 14.09 4.05 -13.20
C GLN A 755 12.96 5.08 -13.27
N ASP A 756 12.55 5.61 -12.12
CA ASP A 756 11.60 6.71 -11.97
C ASP A 756 12.23 7.83 -11.15
N THR A 757 12.72 8.86 -11.83
CA THR A 757 13.42 9.98 -11.18
C THR A 757 12.46 11.10 -10.84
N TYR A 758 12.43 11.52 -9.57
CA TYR A 758 11.48 12.49 -9.04
C TYR A 758 11.96 13.92 -9.29
N THR A 759 12.02 14.30 -10.56
CA THR A 759 12.56 15.60 -11.00
C THR A 759 11.70 16.79 -10.60
N GLU A 760 10.44 16.55 -10.22
CA GLU A 760 9.54 17.56 -9.68
C GLU A 760 9.87 17.98 -8.23
N GLY A 761 10.67 17.18 -7.51
CA GLY A 761 11.03 17.43 -6.12
C GLY A 761 9.81 17.64 -5.21
N LEU A 762 9.75 18.79 -4.54
CA LEU A 762 8.66 19.14 -3.60
C LEU A 762 7.31 19.46 -4.26
N TYR A 763 7.24 19.48 -5.59
CA TYR A 763 6.13 20.03 -6.35
C TYR A 763 5.28 18.93 -6.99
N ILE A 764 4.45 18.29 -6.16
CA ILE A 764 3.35 17.41 -6.58
C ILE A 764 1.99 18.08 -6.29
N ASP A 765 0.94 17.64 -6.98
CA ASP A 765 -0.44 18.12 -6.79
C ASP A 765 -0.55 19.67 -6.74
N TYR A 766 -1.27 20.25 -5.77
CA TYR A 766 -1.49 21.69 -5.64
C TYR A 766 -0.18 22.50 -5.51
N ARG A 767 0.91 21.89 -5.02
CA ARG A 767 2.20 22.57 -4.91
C ARG A 767 2.78 22.87 -6.28
N TRP A 768 2.67 21.91 -7.22
CA TRP A 768 3.05 22.12 -8.62
C TRP A 768 2.19 23.19 -9.28
N LEU A 769 0.86 23.07 -9.15
CA LEU A 769 -0.08 24.00 -9.78
C LEU A 769 0.16 25.44 -9.31
N ASN A 770 0.37 25.63 -8.00
CA ASN A 770 0.71 26.93 -7.41
C ASN A 770 2.05 27.48 -7.91
N ARG A 771 3.06 26.63 -8.11
CA ARG A 771 4.36 27.03 -8.66
C ARG A 771 4.23 27.51 -10.11
N GLN A 772 3.41 26.83 -10.91
CA GLN A 772 3.24 27.14 -12.33
C GLN A 772 2.17 28.22 -12.59
N GLY A 773 1.43 28.66 -11.57
CA GLY A 773 0.32 29.59 -11.73
C GLY A 773 -0.87 28.98 -12.50
N ILE A 774 -1.03 27.66 -12.43
CA ILE A 774 -2.11 26.94 -13.12
C ILE A 774 -3.33 26.84 -12.21
N THR A 775 -4.48 27.33 -12.66
CA THR A 775 -5.75 27.18 -11.95
C THR A 775 -6.34 25.79 -12.20
N PRO A 776 -6.47 24.93 -11.17
CA PRO A 776 -7.16 23.65 -11.31
C PRO A 776 -8.65 23.85 -11.65
N ARG A 777 -9.32 22.77 -12.03
CA ARG A 777 -10.79 22.75 -12.09
C ARG A 777 -11.37 22.84 -10.68
N TYR A 778 -10.83 22.08 -9.74
CA TYR A 778 -11.11 22.20 -8.30
C TYR A 778 -9.81 22.03 -7.52
N ALA A 779 -9.52 22.96 -6.62
CA ALA A 779 -8.28 22.94 -5.86
C ALA A 779 -8.29 21.87 -4.75
N PHE A 780 -7.09 21.51 -4.27
CA PHE A 780 -6.94 20.75 -3.03
C PHE A 780 -7.69 21.45 -1.89
N GLY A 781 -8.45 20.66 -1.12
CA GLY A 781 -9.31 21.15 -0.05
C GLY A 781 -10.68 21.68 -0.52
N HIS A 782 -10.99 21.74 -1.82
CA HIS A 782 -12.30 22.25 -2.29
C HIS A 782 -13.46 21.35 -1.84
N GLY A 783 -14.55 21.95 -1.39
CA GLY A 783 -15.78 21.26 -0.99
C GLY A 783 -16.87 22.24 -0.58
N LEU A 784 -18.06 22.12 -1.17
CA LEU A 784 -19.21 22.97 -0.89
C LEU A 784 -20.07 22.39 0.24
N SER A 785 -20.87 23.26 0.86
CA SER A 785 -21.89 22.90 1.85
C SER A 785 -23.27 23.47 1.47
N TYR A 786 -24.35 22.99 2.10
CA TYR A 786 -25.69 23.62 1.97
C TYR A 786 -25.81 24.92 2.77
N THR A 787 -24.75 25.27 3.50
CA THR A 787 -24.63 26.51 4.24
C THR A 787 -23.31 27.22 3.93
N THR A 788 -23.12 28.41 4.48
CA THR A 788 -21.90 29.21 4.34
C THR A 788 -21.27 29.44 5.71
N PHE A 789 -19.95 29.65 5.74
CA PHE A 789 -19.21 29.90 6.96
C PHE A 789 -18.39 31.19 6.85
N SER A 790 -18.18 31.87 7.99
CA SER A 790 -17.24 32.98 8.11
C SER A 790 -16.17 32.67 9.15
N TYR A 791 -14.97 33.18 8.91
CA TYR A 791 -13.80 33.04 9.78
C TYR A 791 -13.45 34.41 10.36
N THR A 792 -13.61 34.59 11.66
CA THR A 792 -13.41 35.88 12.35
C THR A 792 -12.60 35.71 13.62
N ASP A 793 -12.25 36.83 14.25
CA ASP A 793 -11.58 36.86 15.57
C ASP A 793 -10.30 36.01 15.63
N ALA A 794 -9.60 35.88 14.50
CA ALA A 794 -8.41 35.05 14.41
C ALA A 794 -7.25 35.67 15.19
N LYS A 795 -6.49 34.83 15.88
CA LYS A 795 -5.33 35.23 16.68
C LYS A 795 -4.20 34.27 16.43
N ILE A 796 -2.99 34.81 16.33
CA ILE A 796 -1.75 34.05 16.28
C ILE A 796 -0.91 34.42 17.49
N GLU A 797 -0.43 33.42 18.22
CA GLU A 797 0.36 33.59 19.43
C GLU A 797 1.65 32.75 19.33
N ARG A 798 2.79 33.39 19.63
CA ARG A 798 4.09 32.72 19.64
C ARG A 798 4.23 32.06 21.00
N VAL A 799 4.30 30.73 21.02
CA VAL A 799 4.33 29.94 22.24
C VAL A 799 5.75 29.84 22.78
N MET A 800 6.75 29.79 21.90
CA MET A 800 8.16 29.79 22.29
C MET A 800 9.06 30.48 21.25
N PRO A 801 10.22 31.03 21.67
CA PRO A 801 11.23 31.49 20.73
C PRO A 801 11.86 30.31 19.98
N MET A 802 12.14 30.49 18.69
CA MET A 802 12.82 29.50 17.87
C MET A 802 14.31 29.82 17.72
N SER A 803 15.10 28.77 17.50
CA SER A 803 16.50 28.81 17.09
C SER A 803 16.62 28.33 15.64
N GLU A 804 17.70 28.69 14.93
CA GLU A 804 17.89 28.30 13.52
C GLU A 804 17.88 26.78 13.36
N VAL A 805 18.55 26.08 14.28
CA VAL A 805 18.61 24.62 14.32
C VAL A 805 18.04 24.11 15.64
N PRO A 806 17.45 22.90 15.66
CA PRO A 806 17.09 22.21 16.89
C PRO A 806 18.30 22.09 17.85
N PRO A 807 18.06 21.98 19.17
CA PRO A 807 19.10 21.63 20.12
C PRO A 807 19.78 20.31 19.72
N VAL A 808 21.08 20.18 20.04
CA VAL A 808 21.82 18.95 19.78
C VAL A 808 21.14 17.76 20.48
N ARG A 809 20.94 16.65 19.76
CA ARG A 809 20.37 15.44 20.34
C ARG A 809 21.18 14.97 21.54
N LYS A 810 20.49 14.42 22.55
CA LYS A 810 21.18 13.78 23.68
C LYS A 810 21.93 12.52 23.20
N PRO A 811 23.11 12.21 23.76
CA PRO A 811 23.82 10.97 23.45
C PRO A 811 22.96 9.74 23.74
N LYS A 812 23.13 8.69 22.91
CA LYS A 812 22.52 7.37 23.12
C LYS A 812 22.88 6.86 24.53
N SER A 813 21.90 6.40 25.29
CA SER A 813 22.10 5.86 26.64
C SER A 813 21.08 4.76 26.94
N GLY A 814 21.32 3.96 28.00
CA GLY A 814 20.43 2.86 28.38
C GLY A 814 20.47 1.66 27.43
N LEU A 815 21.51 1.51 26.61
CA LEU A 815 21.65 0.42 25.63
C LEU A 815 21.46 -0.96 26.28
N LEU A 816 20.62 -1.78 25.67
CA LEU A 816 20.49 -3.19 26.05
C LEU A 816 21.65 -3.98 25.46
N ASN A 817 22.32 -4.77 26.28
CA ASN A 817 23.41 -5.63 25.83
C ASN A 817 22.85 -6.92 25.22
N TYR A 818 22.89 -7.03 23.90
CA TYR A 818 22.46 -8.23 23.17
C TYR A 818 23.58 -9.23 22.91
N THR A 819 24.81 -8.94 23.34
CA THR A 819 25.97 -9.81 23.12
C THR A 819 25.80 -11.13 23.86
N GLN A 820 25.82 -12.21 23.08
CA GLN A 820 25.80 -13.59 23.55
C GLN A 820 26.76 -14.41 22.68
N PRO A 821 27.40 -15.46 23.23
CA PRO A 821 28.16 -16.39 22.39
C PRO A 821 27.23 -17.08 21.39
N ILE A 822 27.76 -17.44 20.23
CA ILE A 822 27.04 -18.31 19.27
C ILE A 822 26.70 -19.62 20.01
N PRO A 823 25.42 -20.05 20.04
CA PRO A 823 25.00 -21.22 20.79
C PRO A 823 25.53 -22.53 20.17
N PRO A 824 25.50 -23.63 20.94
CA PRO A 824 25.82 -24.95 20.41
C PRO A 824 24.92 -25.31 19.21
N PRO A 825 25.43 -26.06 18.21
CA PRO A 825 24.66 -26.42 17.02
C PRO A 825 23.40 -27.23 17.33
N ASP A 826 23.34 -27.95 18.46
CA ASP A 826 22.17 -28.74 18.86
C ASP A 826 20.92 -27.89 19.15
N GLU A 827 21.07 -26.59 19.48
CA GLU A 827 19.92 -25.66 19.62
C GLU A 827 19.23 -25.35 18.28
N ALA A 828 19.93 -25.59 17.17
CA ALA A 828 19.43 -25.36 15.82
C ALA A 828 18.90 -26.63 15.15
N VAL A 829 19.03 -27.81 15.80
CA VAL A 829 18.60 -29.08 15.21
C VAL A 829 17.18 -29.42 15.65
N LYS A 830 16.40 -29.96 14.71
CA LYS A 830 15.03 -30.39 14.97
C LYS A 830 14.94 -31.29 16.22
N PRO A 831 14.07 -30.98 17.20
CA PRO A 831 13.84 -31.85 18.35
C PRO A 831 13.30 -33.24 17.95
N SER A 832 13.65 -34.25 18.76
CA SER A 832 13.08 -35.59 18.59
C SER A 832 11.56 -35.56 18.77
N GLY A 833 10.82 -36.24 17.90
CA GLY A 833 9.35 -36.27 17.92
C GLY A 833 8.66 -35.04 17.31
N PHE A 834 9.40 -34.01 16.88
CA PHE A 834 8.81 -32.88 16.17
C PHE A 834 8.39 -33.29 14.75
N HIS A 835 7.10 -33.11 14.45
CA HIS A 835 6.52 -33.36 13.13
C HIS A 835 6.68 -32.12 12.24
N LEU A 836 7.21 -32.31 11.04
CA LEU A 836 7.36 -31.24 10.05
C LEU A 836 6.23 -31.39 9.05
N TYR A 837 5.26 -30.48 9.11
CA TYR A 837 4.22 -30.39 8.09
C TYR A 837 4.83 -29.99 6.76
N THR A 838 4.46 -30.72 5.71
CA THR A 838 4.95 -30.48 4.35
C THR A 838 4.57 -29.06 3.90
N GLY A 839 5.47 -28.36 3.20
CA GLY A 839 5.20 -27.02 2.67
C GLY A 839 5.43 -25.87 3.65
N GLN A 840 5.43 -26.13 4.96
CA GLN A 840 5.73 -25.11 5.98
C GLN A 840 7.23 -24.84 6.08
N LEU A 841 7.59 -23.58 6.32
CA LEU A 841 8.97 -23.14 6.54
C LEU A 841 9.36 -23.28 8.01
N TYR A 842 10.58 -23.78 8.27
CA TYR A 842 11.09 -24.01 9.62
C TYR A 842 12.52 -23.52 9.79
N SER A 843 12.85 -23.11 11.01
CA SER A 843 14.20 -22.68 11.42
C SER A 843 15.19 -23.83 11.69
N TRP A 844 14.74 -25.08 11.65
CA TRP A 844 15.55 -26.24 12.05
C TRP A 844 16.53 -26.70 10.97
N LEU A 845 17.79 -26.90 11.35
CA LEU A 845 18.84 -27.46 10.51
C LEU A 845 18.92 -28.99 10.59
N SER A 846 19.47 -29.61 9.54
CA SER A 846 20.01 -30.95 9.67
C SER A 846 21.20 -30.95 10.65
N LYS A 847 21.40 -32.04 11.41
CA LYS A 847 22.54 -32.15 12.35
C LYS A 847 23.88 -31.94 11.65
N SER A 848 24.03 -32.46 10.44
CA SER A 848 25.24 -32.28 9.62
C SER A 848 25.47 -30.82 9.25
N ASP A 849 24.41 -30.09 8.88
CA ASP A 849 24.54 -28.70 8.43
C ASP A 849 24.79 -27.75 9.61
N ALA A 850 24.16 -27.98 10.76
CA ALA A 850 24.44 -27.23 11.98
C ALA A 850 25.93 -27.36 12.37
N GLN A 851 26.45 -28.59 12.39
CA GLN A 851 27.86 -28.84 12.69
C GLN A 851 28.81 -28.25 11.62
N ALA A 852 28.42 -28.30 10.34
CA ALA A 852 29.20 -27.71 9.26
C ALA A 852 29.26 -26.18 9.38
N ALA A 853 28.14 -25.52 9.66
CA ALA A 853 28.06 -24.08 9.87
C ALA A 853 28.99 -23.63 11.01
N THR A 854 28.96 -24.30 12.17
CA THR A 854 29.85 -23.99 13.30
C THR A 854 31.34 -24.16 12.94
N ARG A 855 31.70 -25.18 12.16
CA ARG A 855 33.09 -25.34 11.67
C ARG A 855 33.49 -24.21 10.73
N ASP A 856 32.57 -23.78 9.87
CA ASP A 856 32.82 -22.72 8.91
C ASP A 856 33.03 -21.36 9.60
N ALA A 857 32.37 -21.07 10.72
CA ALA A 857 32.62 -19.89 11.54
C ALA A 857 34.09 -19.77 12.01
N MET A 858 34.74 -20.90 12.26
CA MET A 858 36.14 -20.96 12.70
C MET A 858 37.14 -20.83 11.55
N ASN A 859 36.67 -20.96 10.30
CA ASN A 859 37.52 -20.91 9.13
C ASN A 859 37.62 -19.49 8.56
N ILE A 860 38.78 -18.86 8.72
CA ILE A 860 39.01 -17.47 8.29
C ILE A 860 38.75 -17.24 6.79
N THR A 861 38.96 -18.25 5.94
CA THR A 861 38.74 -18.14 4.49
C THR A 861 37.27 -18.26 4.10
N LYS A 862 36.41 -18.67 5.03
CA LYS A 862 34.95 -18.78 4.86
C LYS A 862 34.18 -17.67 5.58
N ARG A 863 34.87 -16.71 6.20
CA ARG A 863 34.21 -15.57 6.83
C ARG A 863 33.42 -14.78 5.79
N TYR A 864 32.22 -14.37 6.19
CA TYR A 864 31.39 -13.51 5.36
C TYR A 864 32.14 -12.21 5.03
N PRO A 865 32.24 -11.84 3.74
CA PRO A 865 32.93 -10.63 3.32
C PRO A 865 32.03 -9.42 3.57
N TYR A 866 32.01 -8.93 4.82
CA TYR A 866 31.28 -7.71 5.16
C TYR A 866 31.72 -6.54 4.26
N PRO A 867 30.81 -5.62 3.90
CA PRO A 867 31.16 -4.42 3.15
C PRO A 867 32.28 -3.64 3.83
N LYS A 868 33.17 -3.03 3.04
CA LYS A 868 34.25 -2.19 3.57
C LYS A 868 33.63 -1.08 4.44
N GLY A 869 34.05 -0.98 5.70
CA GLY A 869 33.53 0.01 6.65
C GLY A 869 32.38 -0.50 7.55
N TYR A 870 31.91 -1.74 7.37
CA TYR A 870 31.00 -2.39 8.31
C TYR A 870 31.66 -2.49 9.69
N SER A 871 30.93 -2.06 10.73
CA SER A 871 31.35 -2.13 12.11
C SER A 871 30.14 -2.27 13.04
N THR A 872 30.19 -3.19 13.98
CA THR A 872 29.20 -3.30 15.06
C THR A 872 29.41 -2.27 16.18
N GLU A 873 30.44 -1.43 16.07
CA GLU A 873 30.64 -0.33 17.02
C GLU A 873 29.56 0.74 16.84
N GLN A 874 28.94 1.12 17.96
CA GLN A 874 27.91 2.14 18.00
C GLN A 874 28.50 3.51 17.64
N ARG A 875 27.95 4.13 16.59
CA ARG A 875 28.28 5.51 16.20
C ARG A 875 27.35 6.52 16.89
N PRO A 876 27.78 7.79 17.05
CA PRO A 876 26.86 8.88 17.36
C PRO A 876 25.75 8.92 16.29
N GLY A 877 24.50 8.97 16.71
CA GLY A 877 23.38 9.05 15.76
C GLY A 877 23.29 10.43 15.08
N PRO A 878 22.51 10.56 13.99
CA PRO A 878 22.37 11.81 13.25
C PRO A 878 21.75 12.90 14.12
N ARG A 879 22.14 14.16 13.88
CA ARG A 879 21.69 15.32 14.67
C ARG A 879 20.17 15.50 14.63
N ALA A 880 19.56 15.21 13.49
CA ALA A 880 18.13 15.24 13.26
C ALA A 880 17.33 14.20 14.08
N GLY A 881 18.00 13.20 14.67
CA GLY A 881 17.36 12.23 15.55
C GLY A 881 17.35 12.63 17.02
N GLY A 882 16.96 11.71 17.89
CA GLY A 882 16.94 11.98 19.34
C GLY A 882 15.71 11.48 20.09
N GLY A 883 14.65 11.12 19.37
CA GLY A 883 13.41 10.55 19.88
C GLY A 883 12.57 9.98 18.74
N GLU A 884 11.41 9.43 19.07
CA GLU A 884 10.47 8.88 18.09
C GLU A 884 9.91 9.99 17.18
N GLY A 885 10.13 9.82 15.87
CA GLY A 885 9.84 10.79 14.81
C GLY A 885 10.95 11.81 14.55
N GLY A 886 12.09 11.74 15.25
CA GLY A 886 13.20 12.67 15.08
C GLY A 886 13.52 13.46 16.35
N ASN A 887 14.27 14.56 16.20
CA ASN A 887 14.66 15.42 17.31
C ASN A 887 13.40 15.96 18.01
N PRO A 888 13.23 15.74 19.33
CA PRO A 888 12.00 16.12 20.03
C PRO A 888 11.60 17.60 19.86
N ALA A 889 12.58 18.50 19.70
CA ALA A 889 12.32 19.93 19.54
C ALA A 889 11.67 20.30 18.20
N LEU A 890 11.66 19.40 17.21
CA LEU A 890 10.91 19.56 15.95
C LEU A 890 9.41 19.66 16.21
N TRP A 891 8.95 18.99 17.25
CA TRP A 891 7.55 18.84 17.59
C TRP A 891 7.05 19.90 18.58
N ASP A 892 7.93 20.77 19.06
CA ASP A 892 7.55 21.88 19.90
C ASP A 892 6.64 22.84 19.11
N VAL A 893 5.50 23.21 19.71
CA VAL A 893 4.57 24.18 19.12
C VAL A 893 5.22 25.57 19.16
N ALA A 894 5.51 26.12 17.99
CA ALA A 894 6.05 27.46 17.81
C ALA A 894 4.94 28.52 17.84
N TYR A 895 3.82 28.25 17.16
CA TYR A 895 2.66 29.13 17.12
C TYR A 895 1.37 28.39 17.40
N ARG A 896 0.50 29.05 18.17
CA ARG A 896 -0.91 28.66 18.38
C ARG A 896 -1.78 29.65 17.64
N ILE A 897 -2.74 29.13 16.88
CA ILE A 897 -3.67 29.94 16.10
C ILE A 897 -5.09 29.56 16.52
N THR A 898 -5.90 30.56 16.87
CA THR A 898 -7.33 30.35 17.14
C THR A 898 -8.14 31.11 16.12
N VAL A 899 -9.24 30.54 15.63
CA VAL A 899 -10.17 31.22 14.72
C VAL A 899 -11.60 30.85 15.06
N LYS A 900 -12.49 31.85 15.06
CA LYS A 900 -13.91 31.65 15.28
C LYS A 900 -14.58 31.38 13.94
N VAL A 901 -15.20 30.21 13.83
CA VAL A 901 -16.00 29.80 12.69
C VAL A 901 -17.46 30.01 13.03
N THR A 902 -18.22 30.67 12.16
CA THR A 902 -19.66 30.89 12.31
C THR A 902 -20.41 30.37 11.10
N ASN A 903 -21.46 29.58 11.31
CA ASN A 903 -22.40 29.26 10.25
C ASN A 903 -23.23 30.52 9.93
N THR A 904 -23.02 31.11 8.76
CA THR A 904 -23.67 32.34 8.31
C THR A 904 -24.88 32.09 7.40
N GLY A 905 -25.14 30.83 7.05
CA GLY A 905 -26.35 30.49 6.31
C GLY A 905 -27.60 30.59 7.18
N ARG A 906 -28.77 30.42 6.55
CA ARG A 906 -30.08 30.69 7.17
C ARG A 906 -30.94 29.46 7.42
N LYS A 907 -30.63 28.34 6.76
CA LYS A 907 -31.52 27.17 6.68
C LYS A 907 -30.87 25.90 7.22
N HIS A 908 -29.66 25.59 6.77
CA HIS A 908 -29.01 24.31 7.04
C HIS A 908 -27.96 24.45 8.13
N ALA A 909 -27.92 23.47 9.02
CA ALA A 909 -26.76 23.22 9.86
C ALA A 909 -25.64 22.60 9.01
N GLY A 910 -24.40 22.71 9.44
CA GLY A 910 -23.29 22.10 8.73
C GLY A 910 -21.98 22.16 9.50
N LYS A 911 -20.95 21.52 8.96
CA LYS A 911 -19.59 21.52 9.51
C LYS A 911 -18.64 22.23 8.55
N ALA A 912 -17.66 22.93 9.10
CA ALA A 912 -16.58 23.55 8.34
C ALA A 912 -15.24 22.92 8.71
N SER A 913 -14.37 22.76 7.72
CA SER A 913 -12.97 22.36 7.93
C SER A 913 -12.08 23.58 7.71
N VAL A 914 -11.46 24.07 8.78
CA VAL A 914 -10.48 25.15 8.69
C VAL A 914 -9.13 24.55 8.36
N GLN A 915 -8.48 25.02 7.31
CA GLN A 915 -7.17 24.57 6.87
C GLN A 915 -6.15 25.70 7.02
N ALA A 916 -4.97 25.39 7.56
CA ALA A 916 -3.86 26.33 7.73
C ALA A 916 -2.72 26.03 6.76
N TYR A 917 -2.43 26.99 5.88
CA TYR A 917 -1.34 26.91 4.92
C TYR A 917 -0.24 27.90 5.27
N VAL A 918 1.00 27.42 5.30
CA VAL A 918 2.18 28.25 5.56
C VAL A 918 2.84 28.65 4.24
N GLN A 919 3.14 29.94 4.14
CA GLN A 919 4.03 30.54 3.15
C GLN A 919 5.29 31.03 3.85
N PHE A 920 6.44 30.59 3.34
CA PHE A 920 7.75 31.01 3.83
C PHE A 920 8.11 32.42 3.31
N PRO A 921 8.90 33.19 4.04
CA PRO A 921 9.35 34.52 3.60
C PRO A 921 10.18 34.45 2.30
N GLU A 922 9.98 35.44 1.44
CA GLU A 922 10.81 35.62 0.25
C GLU A 922 12.26 35.94 0.64
N GLY A 923 13.22 35.53 -0.20
CA GLY A 923 14.63 35.80 0.03
C GLY A 923 15.30 34.95 1.12
N SER A 924 14.63 33.90 1.61
CA SER A 924 15.16 32.99 2.64
C SER A 924 16.36 32.14 2.22
N GLY A 925 16.75 32.19 0.95
CA GLY A 925 17.80 31.35 0.37
C GLY A 925 17.37 29.92 0.09
N TRP A 926 16.12 29.56 0.40
CA TRP A 926 15.55 28.24 0.16
C TRP A 926 14.38 28.31 -0.82
N GLU A 927 14.38 27.43 -1.80
CA GLU A 927 13.19 27.19 -2.62
C GLU A 927 12.17 26.39 -1.81
N THR A 928 10.96 26.93 -1.65
CA THR A 928 9.86 26.27 -0.91
C THR A 928 8.56 26.39 -1.70
N PRO A 929 7.64 25.41 -1.61
CA PRO A 929 6.29 25.59 -2.14
C PRO A 929 5.60 26.80 -1.51
N ARG A 930 4.87 27.56 -2.33
CA ARG A 930 4.25 28.83 -1.94
C ARG A 930 3.23 28.66 -0.81
N LEU A 931 2.39 27.64 -0.92
CA LEU A 931 1.39 27.28 0.07
C LEU A 931 1.63 25.83 0.44
N GLN A 932 1.66 25.55 1.74
CA GLN A 932 1.84 24.20 2.26
C GLN A 932 0.90 24.00 3.43
N LEU A 933 0.01 23.01 3.35
CA LEU A 933 -0.83 22.62 4.49
C LEU A 933 0.08 22.28 5.69
N ARG A 934 -0.32 22.72 6.88
CA ARG A 934 0.38 22.42 8.15
C ARG A 934 -0.53 21.96 9.28
N ASP A 935 -1.79 22.37 9.29
CA ASP A 935 -2.78 21.84 10.20
C ASP A 935 -4.19 22.06 9.64
N PHE A 936 -5.17 21.33 10.17
CA PHE A 936 -6.58 21.55 9.89
C PHE A 936 -7.44 21.17 11.10
N GLU A 937 -8.62 21.76 11.24
CA GLU A 937 -9.56 21.39 12.30
C GLU A 937 -11.01 21.46 11.81
N LYS A 938 -11.83 20.50 12.20
CA LYS A 938 -13.24 20.44 11.81
C LYS A 938 -14.13 20.87 12.96
N THR A 939 -15.11 21.72 12.67
CA THR A 939 -16.09 22.12 13.67
C THR A 939 -17.01 20.94 14.01
N THR A 940 -17.67 21.02 15.17
CA THR A 940 -18.93 20.31 15.36
C THR A 940 -19.95 20.80 14.33
N GLU A 941 -21.09 20.13 14.24
CA GLU A 941 -22.20 20.68 13.46
C GLU A 941 -22.67 22.00 14.09
N LEU A 942 -22.74 23.04 13.26
CA LEU A 942 -23.15 24.38 13.66
C LEU A 942 -24.51 24.67 13.04
N ALA A 943 -25.50 24.98 13.88
CA ALA A 943 -26.79 25.52 13.41
C ALA A 943 -26.60 26.94 12.82
N PRO A 944 -27.55 27.44 12.00
CA PRO A 944 -27.55 28.83 11.52
C PRO A 944 -27.30 29.85 12.65
N GLY A 945 -26.26 30.68 12.50
CA GLY A 945 -25.85 31.69 13.47
C GLY A 945 -25.00 31.17 14.64
N GLN A 946 -24.82 29.85 14.78
CA GLN A 946 -23.94 29.27 15.79
C GLN A 946 -22.47 29.43 15.39
N SER A 947 -21.61 29.60 16.39
CA SER A 947 -20.16 29.68 16.22
C SER A 947 -19.41 28.68 17.09
N GLN A 948 -18.22 28.30 16.65
CA GLN A 948 -17.21 27.57 17.42
C GLN A 948 -15.84 28.19 17.18
N THR A 949 -15.01 28.29 18.22
CA THR A 949 -13.58 28.59 18.05
C THR A 949 -12.81 27.29 17.92
N VAL A 950 -12.04 27.16 16.85
CA VAL A 950 -11.09 26.05 16.64
C VAL A 950 -9.67 26.52 16.87
N GLU A 951 -8.77 25.58 17.15
CA GLU A 951 -7.36 25.83 17.43
C GLU A 951 -6.50 25.00 16.48
N LEU A 952 -5.45 25.64 15.96
CA LEU A 952 -4.47 25.07 15.03
C LEU A 952 -3.07 25.32 15.57
N HIS A 953 -2.14 24.41 15.29
CA HIS A 953 -0.75 24.49 15.77
C HIS A 953 0.24 24.49 14.62
N LEU A 954 1.29 25.31 14.74
CA LEU A 954 2.48 25.22 13.91
C LEU A 954 3.66 24.86 14.80
N THR A 955 4.26 23.71 14.53
CA THR A 955 5.47 23.22 15.18
C THR A 955 6.73 23.86 14.60
N ARG A 956 7.87 23.65 15.24
CA ARG A 956 9.18 23.96 14.64
C ARG A 956 9.33 23.29 13.27
N LYS A 957 8.96 22.00 13.16
CA LYS A 957 9.08 21.22 11.91
C LYS A 957 8.30 21.89 10.78
N ASP A 958 7.11 22.40 11.07
CA ASP A 958 6.23 23.05 10.09
C ASP A 958 6.85 24.29 9.44
N LEU A 959 7.79 24.93 10.13
CA LEU A 959 8.50 26.15 9.73
C LEU A 959 9.95 25.89 9.30
N SER A 960 10.35 24.62 9.20
CA SER A 960 11.71 24.20 8.85
C SER A 960 11.80 23.68 7.42
N VAL A 961 13.02 23.69 6.89
CA VAL A 961 13.44 23.00 5.66
C VAL A 961 14.54 21.99 5.99
N TRP A 962 14.69 20.95 5.19
CA TRP A 962 15.78 19.98 5.34
C TRP A 962 17.05 20.48 4.65
N ASP A 963 18.12 20.70 5.43
CA ASP A 963 19.43 21.07 4.92
C ASP A 963 20.28 19.82 4.71
N VAL A 964 20.47 19.43 3.44
CA VAL A 964 21.22 18.24 3.04
C VAL A 964 22.71 18.29 3.40
N VAL A 965 23.29 19.47 3.60
CA VAL A 965 24.70 19.61 3.99
C VAL A 965 24.83 19.43 5.50
N ARG A 966 23.93 20.05 6.26
CA ARG A 966 23.92 19.93 7.73
C ARG A 966 23.33 18.60 8.22
N GLN A 967 22.55 17.92 7.38
CA GLN A 967 21.76 16.73 7.73
C GLN A 967 20.89 17.01 8.98
N ASP A 968 20.18 18.14 8.93
CA ASP A 968 19.29 18.60 10.01
C ASP A 968 18.20 19.54 9.46
N TRP A 969 17.14 19.71 10.24
CA TRP A 969 16.09 20.68 9.97
C TRP A 969 16.54 22.09 10.35
N VAL A 970 16.32 23.05 9.46
CA VAL A 970 16.69 24.46 9.65
C VAL A 970 15.45 25.32 9.53
N VAL A 971 15.23 26.21 10.50
CA VAL A 971 14.23 27.29 10.43
C VAL A 971 14.87 28.45 9.65
N PRO A 972 14.48 28.73 8.39
CA PRO A 972 15.18 29.73 7.58
C PRO A 972 15.15 31.14 8.16
N HIS A 973 14.08 31.50 8.86
CA HIS A 973 13.92 32.81 9.52
C HIS A 973 13.40 32.65 10.94
N VAL A 974 14.31 32.68 11.92
CA VAL A 974 13.98 32.46 13.34
C VAL A 974 13.04 33.51 13.94
N ASP A 975 13.12 34.74 13.45
CA ASP A 975 12.35 35.88 13.98
C ASP A 975 10.95 35.98 13.40
N GLY A 976 10.60 35.20 12.37
CA GLY A 976 9.29 35.21 11.72
C GLY A 976 9.38 35.36 10.20
N GLY A 977 8.48 36.16 9.63
CA GLY A 977 8.34 36.36 8.18
C GLY A 977 7.42 35.35 7.49
N TYR A 978 6.91 34.37 8.25
CA TYR A 978 5.92 33.41 7.74
C TYR A 978 4.53 34.04 7.68
N THR A 979 3.83 33.73 6.59
CA THR A 979 2.42 34.07 6.41
C THR A 979 1.61 32.80 6.54
N VAL A 980 0.55 32.84 7.36
CA VAL A 980 -0.38 31.72 7.55
C VAL A 980 -1.71 32.08 6.95
N TRP A 981 -2.14 31.31 5.96
CA TRP A 981 -3.42 31.46 5.28
C TRP A 981 -4.42 30.49 5.87
N LEU A 982 -5.56 30.99 6.34
CA LEU A 982 -6.63 30.20 6.94
C LEU A 982 -7.87 30.23 6.04
N GLY A 983 -8.39 29.06 5.72
CA GLY A 983 -9.42 28.93 4.70
C GLY A 983 -10.12 27.58 4.66
N ALA A 984 -11.04 27.42 3.71
CA ALA A 984 -11.75 26.17 3.45
C ALA A 984 -11.01 25.28 2.42
N ALA A 985 -10.15 25.87 1.60
CA ALA A 985 -9.37 25.20 0.56
C ALA A 985 -8.06 25.93 0.29
N SER A 986 -7.19 25.33 -0.54
CA SER A 986 -5.91 25.93 -0.95
C SER A 986 -6.04 27.20 -1.83
N ASP A 987 -7.25 27.53 -2.29
CA ASP A 987 -7.59 28.72 -3.06
C ASP A 987 -8.73 29.57 -2.45
N ASP A 988 -9.26 29.17 -1.28
CA ASP A 988 -10.36 29.86 -0.58
C ASP A 988 -9.95 30.22 0.85
N PHE A 989 -9.40 31.42 1.02
CA PHE A 989 -8.91 31.96 2.29
C PHE A 989 -9.81 33.07 2.83
N GLY A 990 -10.20 32.96 4.10
CA GLY A 990 -10.95 34.01 4.79
C GLY A 990 -10.09 34.89 5.70
N VAL A 991 -8.94 34.38 6.14
CA VAL A 991 -8.06 35.08 7.08
C VAL A 991 -6.60 34.86 6.70
N VAL A 992 -5.79 35.90 6.88
CA VAL A 992 -4.33 35.81 6.78
C VAL A 992 -3.69 36.27 8.09
N CYS A 993 -2.72 35.52 8.61
CA CYS A 993 -1.97 35.86 9.81
C CYS A 993 -0.49 36.07 9.49
N SER A 994 0.09 37.14 9.99
CA SER A 994 1.53 37.39 9.97
C SER A 994 2.16 36.89 11.28
N ALA A 995 3.08 35.93 11.17
CA ALA A 995 3.85 35.41 12.30
C ALA A 995 4.90 36.41 12.84
N GLU A 996 5.25 37.44 12.06
CA GLU A 996 6.13 38.53 12.48
C GLU A 996 5.34 39.63 13.19
N ALA A 997 4.26 40.12 12.57
CA ALA A 997 3.45 41.19 13.14
C ALA A 997 2.56 40.72 14.29
N MET A 998 2.42 39.41 14.49
CA MET A 998 1.54 38.78 15.48
C MET A 998 0.08 39.25 15.35
N ARG A 999 -0.37 39.34 14.10
CA ARG A 999 -1.70 39.87 13.74
C ARG A 999 -2.33 39.02 12.66
N CYS A 1000 -3.65 38.92 12.73
CA CYS A 1000 -4.47 38.32 11.69
C CYS A 1000 -5.42 39.37 11.13
N GLU A 1001 -5.66 39.30 9.84
CA GLU A 1001 -6.55 40.18 9.09
C GLU A 1001 -7.57 39.35 8.32
N GLU A 1002 -8.82 39.79 8.35
CA GLU A 1002 -9.89 39.20 7.52
C GLU A 1002 -9.72 39.67 6.08
N VAL A 1003 -9.86 38.73 5.15
CA VAL A 1003 -9.73 39.00 3.72
C VAL A 1003 -11.12 39.32 3.16
N GLN A 1004 -11.38 40.59 2.80
CA GLN A 1004 -12.67 40.99 2.24
C GLN A 1004 -12.79 40.67 0.73
N GLY A 1005 -13.72 39.77 0.40
CA GLY A 1005 -14.37 39.66 -0.91
C GLY A 1005 -13.62 38.85 -1.97
N VAL A 1006 -14.32 37.86 -2.55
CA VAL A 1006 -13.87 36.92 -3.60
C VAL A 1006 -13.34 37.60 -4.89
N MET A 1007 -13.51 38.92 -5.06
CA MET A 1007 -13.08 39.63 -6.27
C MET A 1007 -12.02 40.74 -6.09
N ASP A 1008 -11.89 41.41 -4.94
CA ASP A 1008 -10.84 42.45 -4.80
C ASP A 1008 -9.49 41.84 -4.39
N THR A 1009 -9.51 40.71 -3.68
CA THR A 1009 -8.28 40.04 -3.26
C THR A 1009 -7.65 39.19 -4.36
N ALA A 1010 -8.43 38.51 -5.20
CA ALA A 1010 -7.88 37.81 -6.36
C ALA A 1010 -7.17 38.79 -7.31
N THR A 1011 -7.76 39.97 -7.59
CA THR A 1011 -7.15 40.97 -8.48
C THR A 1011 -5.96 41.70 -7.84
N ARG A 1012 -5.98 41.99 -6.53
CA ARG A 1012 -4.82 42.59 -5.84
C ARG A 1012 -3.69 41.59 -5.55
N LEU A 1013 -4.01 40.33 -5.23
CA LEU A 1013 -3.03 39.26 -5.05
C LEU A 1013 -2.52 38.72 -6.38
N LEU A 1014 -3.30 38.73 -7.46
CA LEU A 1014 -2.79 38.43 -8.82
C LEU A 1014 -1.73 39.47 -9.22
N LYS A 1015 -1.96 40.75 -8.92
CA LYS A 1015 -0.99 41.83 -9.16
C LYS A 1015 0.27 41.73 -8.28
N ALA A 1016 0.11 41.36 -7.01
CA ALA A 1016 1.23 41.23 -6.08
C ALA A 1016 2.00 39.90 -6.24
N ALA A 1017 1.36 38.82 -6.71
CA ALA A 1017 1.94 37.48 -6.78
C ALA A 1017 2.48 37.07 -8.15
N PHE A 1018 2.09 37.73 -9.26
CA PHE A 1018 2.51 37.32 -10.60
C PHE A 1018 3.32 38.38 -11.37
N GLY A 1019 3.49 39.60 -10.86
CA GLY A 1019 4.35 40.62 -11.50
C GLY A 1019 3.96 40.99 -12.95
N CYS A 1020 2.76 40.64 -13.41
CA CYS A 1020 2.26 40.98 -14.75
C CYS A 1020 1.22 42.09 -14.65
N ASP A 1021 1.44 43.18 -15.41
CA ASP A 1021 0.35 44.05 -15.85
C ASP A 1021 -0.38 43.34 -17.01
N CYS A 1022 -1.70 43.19 -16.90
CA CYS A 1022 -2.55 42.81 -18.04
C CYS A 1022 -2.65 43.95 -19.06
#